data_AF-A0A162U9B9-F1
#
_entry.id   AF-A0A162U9B9-F1
#
_cell.length_a   1.000
_cell.length_b   1.000
_cell.length_c   1.000
_cell.angle_alpha   90.00
_cell.angle_beta   90.00
_cell.angle_gamma   90.00
#
_symmetry.space_group_name_H-M   'P 1'
#
loop_
_entity.id
_entity.type
_entity.pdbx_description
1 polymer ?
#
loop_
_entity_poly.entity_id
_entity_poly.type
_entity_poly.pdbx_seq_one_letter_code
_entity_poly.pdbx_strand_id
1 'polypeptide(L)'
;MPQEVEAVDMAGHYPPKKNYPILQQWRAVLCGLAIGSLMCFSNMYFGLQTGWISMMSLQSSLLGYAIFKPFQHRLRTRFGPIENVVLQTTAVATATMPLAAGFVGVIPALELLTTADNPDGPIRLSGLQLILWSLGVAFFGVFFAVPLRKQTIIKEKLRFPSGTATAQMISLLHQKQDPTKPKDTRLRRRRRTSAENVGPSNPEQNPLLSPVGSSSYSSASSTTSLTEVETAVQREAFETSWNLKLRALVMSFGLSSLYTLLTYFFPIVSALPVFNWITFNFVDFAAWEWYFTPSLSYVGQGIIMGLPTTLSMLLGCIIGWGILSPLAYYAGWAPGPVNDWKTGSKGWILWVSLGVMIADSVVSLGIVFIRSLVKAIRQNASKRPNQAPKSAYNRVSQSETQQCLSAEEHIEEEWEEADLNKIEEEEDDAPEEQRVSTTLTIIGLTLSTFMCVLLVKVVFGPDILPISMTLLSVIVAMILSVLGVRALGETDLNPVSGIGKISQVIFALIIPGGIAANLIAGGIAEAGAQQAGDLMQDLKTGHLLRASPKAQFYGQMIGSFFSAFVATGAYLLYRTVYSIPGPEFPVPTAQVWLDMSRLVNGHPLPPHVSEFAFGFAICFTAFVLIKETTANRTWHKYIPQGIAFAIGIYNPPSFTLARVIGGCVSHLWNVYCDKLDNVKEDNENLSWLDRHRRVAGKVLIVIVASGFVLGEGTFAIVNMTMRACNVPHL
;
A
#
# COMPACT_ATOMS: atom_id res chain seq x y z
N MET A 1 -6.89 43.44 3.47
CA MET A 1 -8.26 42.87 3.42
C MET A 1 -8.89 43.26 2.08
N PRO A 2 -9.85 42.50 1.53
CA PRO A 2 -10.63 41.41 2.15
C PRO A 2 -9.97 40.05 1.85
N GLN A 3 -9.62 39.17 2.79
CA GLN A 3 -10.49 38.43 3.71
C GLN A 3 -11.81 37.95 3.07
N GLU A 4 -11.71 37.26 1.93
CA GLU A 4 -12.65 36.17 1.70
C GLU A 4 -12.25 35.03 2.63
N VAL A 5 -13.02 34.95 3.72
CA VAL A 5 -13.12 33.78 4.58
C VAL A 5 -13.58 32.63 3.67
N GLU A 6 -12.64 31.77 3.26
CA GLU A 6 -12.98 30.36 3.08
C GLU A 6 -13.47 29.91 4.45
N ALA A 7 -14.78 29.95 4.64
CA ALA A 7 -15.43 29.18 5.67
C ALA A 7 -15.09 27.72 5.32
N VAL A 8 -13.99 27.25 5.88
CA VAL A 8 -13.64 25.83 5.92
C VAL A 8 -14.84 25.18 6.55
N ASP A 9 -15.59 24.42 5.75
CA ASP A 9 -16.85 23.85 6.15
C ASP A 9 -16.64 22.94 7.36
N MET A 10 -16.95 23.48 8.54
CA MET A 10 -16.94 22.79 9.84
C MET A 10 -18.04 21.71 9.92
N ALA A 11 -18.87 21.55 8.87
CA ALA A 11 -19.92 20.54 8.80
C ALA A 11 -19.46 19.22 8.17
N GLY A 12 -18.33 19.16 7.47
CA GLY A 12 -17.82 17.92 6.88
C GLY A 12 -18.48 17.48 5.58
N HIS A 13 -19.08 18.39 4.82
CA HIS A 13 -19.52 18.12 3.46
C HIS A 13 -18.33 18.18 2.50
N TYR A 14 -18.47 17.54 1.33
CA TYR A 14 -17.54 17.76 0.23
C TYR A 14 -17.55 19.25 -0.13
N PRO A 15 -16.39 19.90 -0.29
CA PRO A 15 -16.34 21.32 -0.62
C PRO A 15 -17.13 21.59 -1.91
N PRO A 16 -18.01 22.61 -1.93
CA PRO A 16 -18.81 22.94 -3.11
C PRO A 16 -17.91 23.31 -4.29
N LYS A 17 -18.46 23.22 -5.50
CA LYS A 17 -17.83 23.46 -6.82
C LYS A 17 -17.19 24.85 -7.01
N LYS A 18 -16.99 25.67 -5.98
CA LYS A 18 -16.27 26.95 -6.09
C LYS A 18 -14.85 26.65 -6.55
N ASN A 19 -14.69 26.72 -7.87
CA ASN A 19 -13.50 26.53 -8.69
C ASN A 19 -12.25 26.22 -7.87
N TYR A 20 -11.89 24.94 -7.74
CA TYR A 20 -10.47 24.63 -7.66
C TYR A 20 -9.87 25.28 -8.89
N PRO A 21 -9.04 26.33 -8.75
CA PRO A 21 -8.42 26.95 -9.90
C PRO A 21 -7.69 25.83 -10.62
N ILE A 22 -7.94 25.68 -11.92
CA ILE A 22 -7.26 24.72 -12.79
C ILE A 22 -5.74 24.73 -12.50
N LEU A 23 -5.20 25.92 -12.19
CA LEU A 23 -3.83 26.15 -11.76
C LEU A 23 -3.36 25.36 -10.51
N GLN A 24 -4.21 25.16 -9.49
CA GLN A 24 -3.87 24.37 -8.29
C GLN A 24 -3.74 22.88 -8.62
N GLN A 25 -4.60 22.38 -9.50
CA GLN A 25 -4.52 20.99 -9.95
C GLN A 25 -3.25 20.77 -10.78
N TRP A 26 -2.92 21.70 -11.68
CA TRP A 26 -1.70 21.59 -12.50
C TRP A 26 -0.42 21.62 -11.67
N ARG A 27 -0.27 22.53 -10.70
CA ARG A 27 0.95 22.55 -9.88
C ARG A 27 1.09 21.28 -9.01
N ALA A 28 -0.02 20.75 -8.51
CA ALA A 28 -0.03 19.48 -7.76
C ALA A 28 0.39 18.31 -8.63
N VAL A 29 -0.16 18.22 -9.85
CA VAL A 29 0.19 17.21 -10.85
C VAL A 29 1.64 17.34 -11.26
N LEU A 30 2.13 18.53 -11.63
CA LEU A 30 3.52 18.74 -12.04
C LEU A 30 4.53 18.38 -10.93
N CYS A 31 4.25 18.80 -9.69
CA CYS A 31 5.08 18.42 -8.54
C CYS A 31 5.00 16.91 -8.28
N GLY A 32 3.81 16.32 -8.41
CA GLY A 32 3.59 14.88 -8.31
C GLY A 32 4.40 14.10 -9.35
N LEU A 33 4.42 14.53 -10.62
CA LEU A 33 5.23 13.92 -11.67
C LEU A 33 6.73 14.00 -11.37
N ALA A 34 7.20 15.13 -10.84
CA ALA A 34 8.61 15.30 -10.47
C ALA A 34 9.02 14.38 -9.31
N ILE A 35 8.24 14.36 -8.23
CA ILE A 35 8.45 13.48 -7.07
C ILE A 35 8.35 12.01 -7.50
N GLY A 36 7.32 11.68 -8.27
CA GLY A 36 7.08 10.34 -8.77
C GLY A 36 8.18 9.85 -9.71
N SER A 37 8.82 10.73 -10.48
CA SER A 37 9.99 10.36 -11.29
C SER A 37 11.16 9.94 -10.42
N LEU A 38 11.49 10.72 -9.39
CA LEU A 38 12.54 10.38 -8.42
C LEU A 38 12.28 9.02 -7.76
N MET A 39 11.03 8.79 -7.36
CA MET A 39 10.61 7.53 -6.75
C MET A 39 10.60 6.37 -7.75
N CYS A 40 10.29 6.61 -9.02
CA CYS A 40 10.36 5.60 -10.09
C CYS A 40 11.78 5.05 -10.23
N PHE A 41 12.81 5.91 -10.22
CA PHE A 41 14.20 5.46 -10.22
C PHE A 41 14.56 4.67 -8.96
N SER A 42 14.07 5.11 -7.80
CA SER A 42 14.28 4.40 -6.52
C SER A 42 13.63 3.01 -6.53
N ASN A 43 12.40 2.91 -7.03
CA ASN A 43 11.67 1.65 -7.16
C ASN A 43 12.29 0.73 -8.20
N MET A 44 12.85 1.27 -9.29
CA MET A 44 13.62 0.48 -10.25
C MET A 44 14.86 -0.14 -9.58
N TYR A 45 15.62 0.65 -8.82
CA TYR A 45 16.78 0.20 -8.05
C TYR A 45 16.43 -0.94 -7.09
N PHE A 46 15.49 -0.71 -6.17
CA PHE A 46 15.11 -1.72 -5.17
C PHE A 46 14.47 -2.96 -5.77
N GLY A 47 13.68 -2.78 -6.83
CA GLY A 47 13.02 -3.88 -7.52
C GLY A 47 14.00 -4.77 -8.29
N LEU A 48 14.97 -4.22 -9.01
CA LEU A 48 16.02 -5.01 -9.67
C LEU A 48 16.96 -5.70 -8.67
N GLN A 49 17.21 -5.07 -7.52
CA GLN A 49 18.13 -5.61 -6.51
C GLN A 49 17.49 -6.69 -5.64
N THR A 50 16.26 -6.48 -5.17
CA THR A 50 15.61 -7.32 -4.14
C THR A 50 14.23 -7.84 -4.51
N GLY A 51 13.70 -7.42 -5.66
CA GLY A 51 12.34 -7.76 -6.09
C GLY A 51 11.24 -7.02 -5.32
N TRP A 52 11.57 -6.04 -4.48
CA TRP A 52 10.62 -5.31 -3.65
C TRP A 52 10.41 -3.88 -4.14
N ILE A 53 9.15 -3.47 -4.28
CA ILE A 53 8.72 -2.12 -4.67
C ILE A 53 7.70 -1.61 -3.65
N SER A 54 7.72 -0.32 -3.37
CA SER A 54 6.74 0.33 -2.50
C SER A 54 5.89 1.33 -3.29
N MET A 55 4.63 1.48 -2.89
CA MET A 55 3.75 2.52 -3.41
C MET A 55 4.27 3.94 -3.13
N MET A 56 4.98 4.13 -2.01
CA MET A 56 5.56 5.41 -1.59
C MET A 56 4.56 6.58 -1.45
N SER A 57 3.29 6.29 -1.12
CA SER A 57 2.23 7.31 -0.98
C SER A 57 2.52 8.31 0.14
N LEU A 58 2.93 7.81 1.32
CA LEU A 58 3.27 8.60 2.49
C LEU A 58 4.43 9.55 2.20
N GLN A 59 5.49 9.00 1.61
CA GLN A 59 6.69 9.72 1.19
C GLN A 59 6.35 10.83 0.20
N SER A 60 5.46 10.55 -0.76
CA SER A 60 5.03 11.52 -1.78
C SER A 60 4.31 12.70 -1.14
N SER A 61 3.36 12.42 -0.25
CA SER A 61 2.59 13.45 0.46
C SER A 61 3.46 14.33 1.37
N LEU A 62 4.48 13.74 1.99
CA LEU A 62 5.42 14.42 2.87
C LEU A 62 6.36 15.33 2.07
N LEU A 63 6.91 14.83 0.97
CA LEU A 63 7.81 15.59 0.11
C LEU A 63 7.06 16.74 -0.59
N GLY A 64 5.84 16.50 -1.06
CA GLY A 64 4.98 17.55 -1.63
C GLY A 64 4.73 18.68 -0.63
N TYR A 65 4.38 18.35 0.62
CA TYR A 65 4.21 19.35 1.67
C TYR A 65 5.53 20.07 2.00
N ALA A 66 6.64 19.35 2.11
CA ALA A 66 7.97 19.94 2.38
C ALA A 66 8.43 20.90 1.28
N ILE A 67 8.05 20.66 0.02
CA ILE A 67 8.32 21.55 -1.11
C ILE A 67 7.45 22.81 -1.02
N PHE A 68 6.13 22.69 -0.82
CA PHE A 68 5.23 23.84 -0.91
C PHE A 68 5.17 24.70 0.36
N LYS A 69 5.36 24.10 1.55
CA LYS A 69 5.21 24.78 2.83
C LYS A 69 6.14 25.99 2.99
N PRO A 70 7.45 25.93 2.70
CA PRO A 70 8.36 27.08 2.82
C PRO A 70 8.00 28.23 1.89
N PHE A 71 7.41 27.93 0.72
CA PHE A 71 7.03 28.92 -0.28
C PHE A 71 5.56 29.35 -0.19
N GLN A 72 4.84 28.96 0.85
CA GLN A 72 3.40 29.20 0.98
C GLN A 72 3.02 30.69 0.90
N HIS A 73 3.91 31.61 1.33
CA HIS A 73 3.70 33.06 1.23
C HIS A 73 3.80 33.60 -0.20
N ARG A 74 4.50 32.90 -1.10
CA ARG A 74 4.67 33.29 -2.51
C ARG A 74 3.64 32.65 -3.44
N LEU A 75 2.93 31.64 -2.96
CA LEU A 75 1.89 30.96 -3.73
C LEU A 75 0.62 31.82 -3.77
N ARG A 76 0.05 32.00 -4.97
CA ARG A 76 -1.22 32.71 -5.17
C ARG A 76 -2.37 32.12 -4.35
N THR A 77 -2.33 30.80 -4.12
CA THR A 77 -3.27 30.07 -3.29
C THR A 77 -2.54 29.10 -2.37
N ARG A 78 -3.02 28.94 -1.13
CA ARG A 78 -2.41 28.04 -0.14
C ARG A 78 -2.41 26.59 -0.64
N PHE A 79 -1.36 25.84 -0.28
CA PHE A 79 -1.29 24.41 -0.53
C PHE A 79 -2.18 23.69 0.49
N GLY A 80 -3.21 23.00 0.01
CA GLY A 80 -4.22 22.35 0.87
C GLY A 80 -4.11 20.83 0.91
N PRO A 81 -4.86 20.16 1.80
CA PRO A 81 -4.84 18.70 1.92
C PRO A 81 -5.37 17.98 0.68
N ILE A 82 -6.41 18.52 0.04
CA ILE A 82 -7.00 17.96 -1.19
C ILE A 82 -6.00 18.04 -2.35
N GLU A 83 -5.26 19.16 -2.42
CA GLU A 83 -4.19 19.33 -3.39
C GLU A 83 -3.05 18.32 -3.16
N ASN A 84 -2.70 18.07 -1.88
CA ASN A 84 -1.71 17.07 -1.53
C ASN A 84 -2.15 15.63 -1.89
N VAL A 85 -3.45 15.33 -1.79
CA VAL A 85 -4.00 14.05 -2.25
C VAL A 85 -3.79 13.87 -3.75
N VAL A 86 -4.10 14.88 -4.57
CA VAL A 86 -3.91 14.80 -6.04
C VAL A 86 -2.43 14.66 -6.40
N LEU A 87 -1.56 15.42 -5.72
CA LEU A 87 -0.10 15.30 -5.87
C LEU A 87 0.37 13.89 -5.54
N GLN A 88 -0.07 13.35 -4.40
CA GLN A 88 0.29 12.02 -3.93
C GLN A 88 -0.18 10.95 -4.92
N THR A 89 -1.43 11.00 -5.40
CA THR A 89 -1.94 10.06 -6.40
C THR A 89 -1.12 10.11 -7.69
N THR A 90 -0.81 11.31 -8.19
CA THR A 90 0.00 11.47 -9.41
C THR A 90 1.42 10.92 -9.23
N ALA A 91 2.02 11.16 -8.06
CA ALA A 91 3.36 10.68 -7.74
C ALA A 91 3.40 9.16 -7.63
N VAL A 92 2.42 8.54 -6.96
CA VAL A 92 2.30 7.08 -6.83
C VAL A 92 2.15 6.42 -8.20
N ALA A 93 1.23 6.89 -9.02
CA ALA A 93 1.04 6.39 -10.39
C ALA A 93 2.33 6.45 -11.22
N THR A 94 3.14 7.48 -10.99
CA THR A 94 4.43 7.64 -11.65
C THR A 94 5.49 6.70 -11.08
N ALA A 95 5.49 6.46 -9.77
CA ALA A 95 6.50 5.70 -9.06
C ALA A 95 6.38 4.18 -9.20
N THR A 96 5.16 3.64 -9.40
CA THR A 96 4.89 2.18 -9.33
C THR A 96 4.93 1.46 -10.68
N MET A 97 5.09 2.18 -11.80
CA MET A 97 5.20 1.58 -13.13
C MET A 97 6.34 0.56 -13.29
N PRO A 98 7.50 0.65 -12.60
CA PRO A 98 8.50 -0.42 -12.63
C PRO A 98 7.94 -1.81 -12.28
N LEU A 99 6.96 -1.86 -11.37
CA LEU A 99 6.22 -3.09 -11.05
C LEU A 99 5.10 -3.33 -12.07
N ALA A 100 4.25 -2.34 -12.31
CA ALA A 100 3.06 -2.51 -13.15
C ALA A 100 3.38 -2.89 -14.60
N ALA A 101 4.47 -2.35 -15.18
CA ALA A 101 4.95 -2.74 -16.51
C ALA A 101 5.90 -3.94 -16.48
N GLY A 102 6.17 -4.55 -15.33
CA GLY A 102 7.00 -5.73 -15.20
C GLY A 102 8.50 -5.51 -15.46
N PHE A 103 9.02 -4.29 -15.35
CA PHE A 103 10.45 -3.99 -15.58
C PHE A 103 11.39 -4.64 -14.57
N VAL A 104 10.88 -5.09 -13.42
CA VAL A 104 11.66 -5.78 -12.40
C VAL A 104 11.42 -7.29 -12.37
N GLY A 105 10.53 -7.81 -13.23
CA GLY A 105 10.09 -9.20 -13.26
C GLY A 105 9.94 -9.74 -14.68
N VAL A 106 8.79 -9.50 -15.30
CA VAL A 106 8.40 -10.07 -16.60
C VAL A 106 9.36 -9.66 -17.73
N ILE A 107 9.71 -8.38 -17.84
CA ILE A 107 10.57 -7.89 -18.93
C ILE A 107 11.99 -8.49 -18.84
N PRO A 108 12.70 -8.43 -17.68
CA PRO A 108 13.97 -9.15 -17.58
C PRO A 108 13.83 -10.67 -17.72
N ALA A 109 12.69 -11.28 -17.34
CA ALA A 109 12.45 -12.71 -17.55
C ALA A 109 12.42 -13.08 -19.05
N LEU A 110 11.87 -12.22 -19.89
CA LEU A 110 11.90 -12.37 -21.35
C LEU A 110 13.33 -12.27 -21.92
N GLU A 111 14.17 -11.41 -21.33
CA GLU A 111 15.59 -11.30 -21.69
C GLU A 111 16.44 -12.51 -21.22
N LEU A 112 15.90 -13.34 -20.32
CA LEU A 112 16.52 -14.56 -19.78
C LEU A 112 16.09 -15.86 -20.48
N LEU A 113 15.20 -15.78 -21.48
CA LEU A 113 14.77 -16.94 -22.26
C LEU A 113 15.95 -17.57 -23.00
N THR A 114 16.00 -18.90 -22.98
CA THR A 114 16.97 -19.69 -23.77
C THR A 114 16.35 -20.12 -25.10
N THR A 115 17.18 -20.63 -26.02
CA THR A 115 16.70 -21.22 -27.27
C THR A 115 15.81 -22.45 -27.08
N ALA A 116 15.88 -23.09 -25.91
CA ALA A 116 14.96 -24.16 -25.52
C ALA A 116 13.60 -23.61 -25.05
N ASP A 117 13.58 -22.40 -24.48
CA ASP A 117 12.35 -21.78 -24.00
C ASP A 117 11.59 -21.06 -25.13
N ASN A 118 12.32 -20.49 -26.09
CA ASN A 118 11.79 -19.79 -27.26
C ASN A 118 12.72 -20.05 -28.47
N PRO A 119 12.21 -20.53 -29.62
CA PRO A 119 13.05 -20.81 -30.79
C PRO A 119 13.90 -19.61 -31.26
N ASP A 120 13.37 -18.39 -31.16
CA ASP A 120 14.07 -17.16 -31.53
C ASP A 120 15.03 -16.63 -30.44
N GLY A 121 15.14 -17.35 -29.31
CA GLY A 121 16.00 -17.00 -28.19
C GLY A 121 15.45 -15.87 -27.30
N PRO A 122 16.34 -15.13 -26.60
CA PRO A 122 15.96 -14.05 -25.69
C PRO A 122 15.20 -12.91 -26.38
N ILE A 123 14.09 -12.47 -25.80
CA ILE A 123 13.30 -11.35 -26.32
C ILE A 123 13.78 -10.06 -25.65
N ARG A 124 14.60 -9.28 -26.37
CA ARG A 124 15.08 -7.96 -25.92
C ARG A 124 14.31 -6.85 -26.62
N LEU A 125 13.48 -6.15 -25.86
CA LEU A 125 12.69 -5.05 -26.38
C LEU A 125 13.54 -3.78 -26.56
N SER A 126 13.30 -3.08 -27.66
CA SER A 126 13.82 -1.72 -27.89
C SER A 126 13.12 -0.70 -26.98
N GLY A 127 13.71 0.49 -26.83
CA GLY A 127 13.11 1.54 -26.00
C GLY A 127 11.70 1.94 -26.44
N LEU A 128 11.44 1.98 -27.75
CA LEU A 128 10.09 2.23 -28.27
C LEU A 128 9.13 1.09 -27.91
N GLN A 129 9.55 -0.17 -28.06
CA GLN A 129 8.73 -1.33 -27.70
C GLN A 129 8.39 -1.36 -26.20
N LEU A 130 9.33 -1.00 -25.33
CA LEU A 130 9.08 -0.89 -23.89
C LEU A 130 8.06 0.21 -23.56
N ILE A 131 8.15 1.39 -24.20
CA ILE A 131 7.14 2.45 -24.06
C ILE A 131 5.77 1.97 -24.52
N LEU A 132 5.69 1.33 -25.70
CA LEU A 132 4.43 0.82 -26.24
C LEU A 132 3.83 -0.26 -25.33
N TRP A 133 4.65 -1.16 -24.79
CA TRP A 133 4.23 -2.15 -23.81
C TRP A 133 3.65 -1.48 -22.54
N SER A 134 4.40 -0.55 -21.93
CA SER A 134 3.94 0.17 -20.73
C SER A 134 2.63 0.91 -20.97
N LEU A 135 2.51 1.61 -22.11
CA LEU A 135 1.26 2.29 -22.49
C LEU A 135 0.11 1.31 -22.69
N GLY A 136 0.37 0.13 -23.24
CA GLY A 136 -0.63 -0.92 -23.44
C GLY A 136 -1.22 -1.42 -22.13
N VAL A 137 -0.42 -1.58 -21.07
CA VAL A 137 -0.87 -2.13 -19.79
C VAL A 137 -1.27 -1.08 -18.75
N ALA A 138 -0.98 0.20 -18.98
CA ALA A 138 -1.12 1.27 -17.99
C ALA A 138 -2.58 1.61 -17.59
N PHE A 139 -3.55 1.45 -18.48
CA PHE A 139 -4.84 2.16 -18.34
C PHE A 139 -6.04 1.29 -18.00
N PHE A 140 -6.13 0.07 -18.52
CA PHE A 140 -7.36 -0.73 -18.36
C PHE A 140 -7.67 -1.05 -16.89
N GLY A 141 -6.65 -1.31 -16.07
CA GLY A 141 -6.79 -1.50 -14.63
C GLY A 141 -7.30 -0.24 -13.91
N VAL A 142 -6.87 0.94 -14.34
CA VAL A 142 -7.31 2.24 -13.79
C VAL A 142 -8.81 2.46 -14.06
N PHE A 143 -9.27 2.22 -15.29
CA PHE A 143 -10.68 2.29 -15.63
C PHE A 143 -11.51 1.23 -14.89
N PHE A 144 -11.00 0.00 -14.79
CA PHE A 144 -11.68 -1.07 -14.08
C PHE A 144 -11.77 -0.83 -12.57
N ALA A 145 -10.85 -0.04 -11.98
CA ALA A 145 -10.90 0.32 -10.57
C ALA A 145 -12.13 1.21 -10.22
N VAL A 146 -12.60 2.05 -11.15
CA VAL A 146 -13.71 2.99 -10.91
C VAL A 146 -14.98 2.33 -10.36
N PRO A 147 -15.54 1.26 -10.97
CA PRO A 147 -16.71 0.57 -10.41
C PRO A 147 -16.41 -0.13 -9.08
N LEU A 148 -15.16 -0.56 -8.84
CA LEU A 148 -14.77 -1.22 -7.59
C LEU A 148 -14.88 -0.29 -6.39
N ARG A 149 -14.63 1.02 -6.56
CA ARG A 149 -14.74 2.03 -5.49
C ARG A 149 -16.07 1.95 -4.74
N LYS A 150 -17.19 1.90 -5.47
CA LYS A 150 -18.52 1.87 -4.84
C LYS A 150 -18.69 0.61 -3.99
N GLN A 151 -18.17 -0.52 -4.47
CA GLN A 151 -18.27 -1.78 -3.75
C GLN A 151 -17.34 -1.83 -2.53
N THR A 152 -16.06 -1.50 -2.69
CA THR A 152 -15.02 -1.76 -1.67
C THR A 152 -14.88 -0.63 -0.66
N ILE A 153 -15.02 0.63 -1.09
CA ILE A 153 -14.82 1.80 -0.21
C ILE A 153 -16.14 2.25 0.40
N ILE A 154 -17.22 2.35 -0.38
CA ILE A 154 -18.50 2.90 0.08
C ILE A 154 -19.35 1.83 0.79
N LYS A 155 -19.62 0.70 0.12
CA LYS A 155 -20.50 -0.35 0.65
C LYS A 155 -19.81 -1.24 1.67
N GLU A 156 -18.67 -1.81 1.32
CA GLU A 156 -17.93 -2.73 2.20
C GLU A 156 -17.10 -2.01 3.26
N LYS A 157 -16.84 -0.70 3.09
CA LYS A 157 -16.04 0.15 3.99
C LYS A 157 -14.70 -0.50 4.36
N LEU A 158 -14.04 -1.17 3.40
CA LEU A 158 -12.75 -1.81 3.62
C LEU A 158 -11.72 -0.80 4.13
N ARG A 159 -10.76 -1.29 4.91
CA ARG A 159 -9.83 -0.46 5.66
C ARG A 159 -8.83 0.24 4.76
N PHE A 160 -8.21 -0.48 3.82
CA PHE A 160 -7.08 0.00 3.00
C PHE A 160 -6.02 0.69 3.90
N PRO A 161 -5.26 -0.09 4.69
CA PRO A 161 -4.43 0.45 5.77
C PRO A 161 -3.41 1.51 5.34
N SER A 162 -2.71 1.32 4.21
CA SER A 162 -1.75 2.29 3.66
C SER A 162 -2.42 3.59 3.22
N GLY A 163 -3.55 3.53 2.52
CA GLY A 163 -4.34 4.70 2.16
C GLY A 163 -4.87 5.43 3.39
N THR A 164 -5.30 4.70 4.41
CA THR A 164 -5.73 5.27 5.70
C THR A 164 -4.58 5.96 6.43
N ALA A 165 -3.40 5.34 6.49
CA ALA A 165 -2.21 5.94 7.09
C ALA A 165 -1.75 7.19 6.34
N THR A 166 -1.86 7.18 5.01
CA THR A 166 -1.58 8.35 4.16
C THR A 166 -2.57 9.47 4.45
N ALA A 167 -3.86 9.16 4.60
CA ALA A 167 -4.87 10.15 4.95
C ALA A 167 -4.62 10.78 6.33
N GLN A 168 -4.30 9.96 7.33
CA GLN A 168 -3.90 10.44 8.66
C GLN A 168 -2.70 11.37 8.58
N MET A 169 -1.68 11.01 7.80
CA MET A 169 -0.51 11.87 7.64
C MET A 169 -0.84 13.19 6.95
N ILE A 170 -1.61 13.18 5.86
CA ILE A 170 -2.01 14.42 5.17
C ILE A 170 -2.86 15.30 6.11
N SER A 171 -3.77 14.71 6.89
CA SER A 171 -4.52 15.45 7.91
C SER A 171 -3.60 16.09 8.95
N LEU A 172 -2.62 15.33 9.45
CA LEU A 172 -1.62 15.85 10.37
C LEU A 172 -0.86 17.03 9.74
N LEU A 173 -0.33 16.87 8.52
CA LEU A 173 0.42 17.93 7.82
C LEU A 173 -0.38 19.23 7.64
N HIS A 174 -1.69 19.11 7.42
CA HIS A 174 -2.57 20.25 7.13
C HIS A 174 -3.44 20.70 8.31
N GLN A 175 -3.10 20.30 9.55
CA GLN A 175 -3.82 20.68 10.77
C GLN A 175 -5.33 20.33 10.74
N LYS A 176 -5.68 19.21 10.12
CA LYS A 176 -7.04 18.65 10.17
C LYS A 176 -7.15 17.56 11.23
N GLN A 177 -8.35 17.38 11.78
CA GLN A 177 -8.63 16.25 12.66
C GLN A 177 -8.33 14.91 11.95
N ASP A 178 -7.89 13.95 12.75
CA ASP A 178 -7.67 12.58 12.28
C ASP A 178 -8.99 12.04 11.69
N PRO A 179 -9.01 11.67 10.39
CA PRO A 179 -10.23 11.26 9.71
C PRO A 179 -10.77 9.91 10.22
N THR A 180 -9.98 9.18 11.02
CA THR A 180 -10.37 7.88 11.59
C THR A 180 -11.02 7.99 12.98
N LYS A 181 -10.93 9.15 13.64
CA LYS A 181 -11.58 9.37 14.93
C LYS A 181 -13.01 9.89 14.73
N PRO A 182 -14.01 9.39 15.49
CA PRO A 182 -15.36 9.92 15.42
C PRO A 182 -15.35 11.41 15.81
N LYS A 183 -16.10 12.24 15.07
CA LYS A 183 -16.33 13.64 15.47
C LYS A 183 -17.03 13.61 16.83
N ASP A 184 -16.52 14.35 17.82
CA ASP A 184 -17.16 14.54 19.13
C ASP A 184 -18.45 15.38 19.00
N THR A 185 -19.44 14.88 18.27
CA THR A 185 -20.74 15.52 18.09
C THR A 185 -21.58 15.40 19.38
N ARG A 186 -21.27 14.42 20.24
CA ARG A 186 -21.98 14.17 21.51
C ARG A 186 -21.78 15.27 22.56
N LEU A 187 -20.58 15.86 22.65
CA LEU A 187 -20.30 16.96 23.59
C LEU A 187 -20.95 18.28 23.15
N ARG A 188 -21.08 18.50 21.83
CA ARG A 188 -21.67 19.72 21.28
C ARG A 188 -23.21 19.74 21.38
N ARG A 189 -23.88 18.58 21.29
CA ARG A 189 -25.35 18.46 21.51
C ARG A 189 -25.72 18.63 22.98
N ARG A 190 -24.92 18.10 23.93
CA ARG A 190 -25.14 18.29 25.38
C ARG A 190 -25.05 19.76 25.82
N ARG A 191 -24.24 20.56 25.14
CA ARG A 191 -24.13 22.01 25.39
C ARG A 191 -25.29 22.82 24.79
N ARG A 192 -26.01 22.26 23.80
CA ARG A 192 -27.15 22.90 23.14
C ARG A 192 -28.47 22.56 23.84
N THR A 193 -28.64 21.31 24.29
CA THR A 193 -29.80 20.90 25.09
C THR A 193 -29.83 21.53 26.48
N SER A 194 -28.68 21.89 27.08
CA SER A 194 -28.63 22.69 28.30
C SER A 194 -28.95 24.18 28.10
N ALA A 195 -28.93 24.70 26.86
CA ALA A 195 -29.27 26.09 26.56
C ALA A 195 -30.73 26.28 26.12
N GLU A 196 -31.39 25.20 25.65
CA GLU A 196 -32.80 25.23 25.20
C GLU A 196 -33.81 24.86 26.30
N ASN A 197 -33.37 24.45 27.50
CA ASN A 197 -34.25 24.12 28.64
C ASN A 197 -34.60 25.30 29.57
N VAL A 198 -34.45 26.55 29.13
CA VAL A 198 -34.99 27.72 29.85
C VAL A 198 -36.33 28.08 29.22
N GLY A 199 -37.39 27.44 29.70
CA GLY A 199 -38.78 27.78 29.34
C GLY A 199 -39.24 29.12 29.93
N PRO A 200 -40.32 29.73 29.41
CA PRO A 200 -40.79 31.04 29.83
C PRO A 200 -41.62 30.92 31.12
N SER A 201 -41.13 31.43 32.24
CA SER A 201 -41.93 31.57 33.46
C SER A 201 -42.59 32.96 33.52
N ASN A 202 -43.92 32.97 33.48
CA ASN A 202 -44.77 34.13 33.70
C ASN A 202 -44.81 34.52 35.20
N PRO A 203 -45.18 35.78 35.52
CA PRO A 203 -44.84 36.45 36.78
C PRO A 203 -45.93 36.29 37.84
N GLU A 204 -45.57 35.89 39.05
CA GLU A 204 -46.27 36.35 40.27
C GLU A 204 -45.50 35.94 41.55
N GLN A 205 -45.41 36.91 42.46
CA GLN A 205 -45.17 36.79 43.91
C GLN A 205 -43.75 36.49 44.43
N ASN A 206 -43.04 37.60 44.71
CA ASN A 206 -42.03 37.75 45.76
C ASN A 206 -42.66 37.54 47.17
N PRO A 207 -41.92 37.10 48.22
CA PRO A 207 -41.11 38.08 48.97
C PRO A 207 -39.82 37.59 49.70
N LEU A 208 -38.88 38.55 49.79
CA LEU A 208 -37.98 38.87 50.93
C LEU A 208 -36.74 37.99 51.22
N LEU A 209 -35.55 38.54 50.92
CA LEU A 209 -34.65 39.14 51.92
C LEU A 209 -33.41 39.79 51.26
N SER A 210 -33.49 41.12 51.17
CA SER A 210 -32.50 42.14 51.60
C SER A 210 -31.09 42.22 50.94
N PRO A 211 -30.50 43.44 50.96
CA PRO A 211 -29.64 43.96 49.89
C PRO A 211 -28.17 44.05 50.30
N VAL A 212 -27.28 44.37 49.35
CA VAL A 212 -26.22 45.39 49.46
C VAL A 212 -25.29 45.35 48.24
N GLY A 213 -25.07 46.52 47.63
CA GLY A 213 -23.74 46.90 47.15
C GLY A 213 -23.43 46.77 45.66
N SER A 214 -23.93 47.71 44.86
CA SER A 214 -23.16 48.47 43.85
C SER A 214 -22.02 47.77 43.07
N SER A 215 -22.18 47.66 41.75
CA SER A 215 -21.55 48.58 40.79
C SER A 215 -21.57 47.98 39.38
N SER A 216 -21.99 48.81 38.44
CA SER A 216 -21.98 48.56 37.01
C SER A 216 -20.53 48.43 36.53
N TYR A 217 -20.14 47.27 35.98
CA TYR A 217 -19.03 47.18 35.03
C TYR A 217 -19.36 46.19 33.92
N SER A 218 -19.30 46.73 32.70
CA SER A 218 -19.21 46.06 31.41
C SER A 218 -18.42 44.74 31.46
N SER A 219 -19.00 43.66 30.93
CA SER A 219 -18.26 42.43 30.58
C SER A 219 -18.75 41.84 29.25
N ALA A 220 -18.67 42.64 28.19
CA ALA A 220 -18.66 42.15 26.82
C ALA A 220 -17.21 41.94 26.35
N SER A 221 -16.46 40.98 26.91
CA SER A 221 -15.08 40.68 26.45
C SER A 221 -14.43 39.41 27.05
N SER A 222 -15.08 38.24 27.02
CA SER A 222 -14.45 37.02 27.60
C SER A 222 -14.66 35.70 26.84
N THR A 223 -15.29 35.72 25.66
CA THR A 223 -15.47 34.51 24.83
C THR A 223 -14.48 34.41 23.67
N THR A 224 -13.89 35.53 23.22
CA THR A 224 -12.93 35.58 22.11
C THR A 224 -11.51 35.13 22.51
N SER A 225 -11.11 35.34 23.76
CA SER A 225 -9.74 35.08 24.23
C SER A 225 -9.44 33.59 24.44
N LEU A 226 -10.41 32.79 24.91
CA LEU A 226 -10.19 31.36 25.19
C LEU A 226 -10.00 30.53 23.91
N THR A 227 -10.71 30.85 22.83
CA THR A 227 -10.57 30.17 21.54
C THR A 227 -9.28 30.56 20.81
N GLU A 228 -8.83 31.82 20.94
CA GLU A 228 -7.55 32.27 20.38
C GLU A 228 -6.35 31.67 21.12
N VAL A 229 -6.42 31.55 22.45
CA VAL A 229 -5.37 30.91 23.25
C VAL A 229 -5.31 29.40 22.98
N GLU A 230 -6.45 28.71 22.92
CA GLU A 230 -6.50 27.26 22.63
C GLU A 230 -5.99 26.95 21.21
N THR A 231 -6.32 27.79 20.23
CA THR A 231 -5.79 27.67 18.86
C THR A 231 -4.31 28.05 18.75
N ALA A 232 -3.81 29.00 19.55
CA ALA A 232 -2.38 29.34 19.60
C ALA A 232 -1.54 28.20 20.19
N VAL A 233 -1.99 27.60 21.31
CA VAL A 233 -1.33 26.45 21.95
C VAL A 233 -1.32 25.24 21.02
N GLN A 234 -2.42 24.95 20.33
CA GLN A 234 -2.47 23.88 19.32
C GLN A 234 -1.53 24.13 18.14
N ARG A 235 -1.40 25.38 17.67
CA ARG A 235 -0.45 25.73 16.61
C ARG A 235 1.00 25.56 17.06
N GLU A 236 1.35 25.98 18.25
CA GLU A 236 2.72 25.85 18.78
C GLU A 236 3.13 24.39 19.01
N ALA A 237 2.22 23.57 19.56
CA ALA A 237 2.41 22.13 19.70
C ALA A 237 2.57 21.43 18.34
N PHE A 238 1.79 21.86 17.34
CA PHE A 238 1.90 21.37 15.97
C PHE A 238 3.24 21.73 15.32
N GLU A 239 3.63 23.00 15.36
CA GLU A 239 4.89 23.47 14.76
C GLU A 239 6.08 22.74 15.39
N THR A 240 6.03 22.48 16.70
CA THR A 240 7.04 21.69 17.40
C THR A 240 7.08 20.24 16.89
N SER A 241 5.93 19.58 16.74
CA SER A 241 5.81 18.23 16.17
C SER A 241 6.28 18.15 14.72
N TRP A 242 5.88 19.12 13.91
CA TRP A 242 6.24 19.21 12.49
C TRP A 242 7.74 19.42 12.31
N ASN A 243 8.34 20.38 13.01
CA ASN A 243 9.77 20.66 12.92
C ASN A 243 10.60 19.44 13.36
N LEU A 244 10.17 18.73 14.39
CA LEU A 244 10.82 17.47 14.81
C LEU A 244 10.76 16.41 13.70
N LYS A 245 9.57 16.17 13.14
CA LYS A 245 9.35 15.19 12.07
C LYS A 245 10.12 15.54 10.79
N LEU A 246 10.14 16.81 10.41
CA LEU A 246 10.88 17.29 9.25
C LEU A 246 12.39 17.14 9.46
N ARG A 247 12.92 17.49 10.64
CA ARG A 247 14.33 17.27 10.97
C ARG A 247 14.68 15.79 10.93
N ALA A 248 13.83 14.92 11.46
CA ALA A 248 14.03 13.48 11.42
C ALA A 248 14.09 12.94 9.97
N LEU A 249 13.20 13.43 9.08
CA LEU A 249 13.23 13.09 7.65
C LEU A 249 14.55 13.53 7.00
N VAL A 250 14.95 14.80 7.18
CA VAL A 250 16.16 15.35 6.56
C VAL A 250 17.43 14.66 7.08
N MET A 251 17.51 14.40 8.39
CA MET A 251 18.65 13.69 8.97
C MET A 251 18.73 12.23 8.51
N SER A 252 17.62 11.51 8.49
CA SER A 252 17.59 10.12 8.01
C SER A 252 17.90 10.05 6.51
N PHE A 253 17.35 10.96 5.71
CA PHE A 253 17.70 11.11 4.30
C PHE A 253 19.20 11.37 4.10
N GLY A 254 19.77 12.34 4.82
CA GLY A 254 21.18 12.70 4.71
C GLY A 254 22.11 11.56 5.14
N LEU A 255 21.77 10.86 6.24
CA LEU A 255 22.55 9.73 6.72
C LEU A 255 22.55 8.56 5.72
N SER A 256 21.37 8.22 5.17
CA SER A 256 21.27 7.16 4.17
C SER A 256 21.96 7.53 2.86
N SER A 257 21.82 8.79 2.42
CA SER A 257 22.49 9.31 1.24
C SER A 257 24.01 9.23 1.35
N LEU A 258 24.55 9.66 2.49
CA LEU A 258 25.98 9.58 2.78
C LEU A 258 26.46 8.13 2.81
N TYR A 259 25.72 7.24 3.46
CA TYR A 259 26.04 5.80 3.45
C TYR A 259 26.09 5.24 2.03
N THR A 260 25.09 5.51 1.20
CA THR A 260 25.03 5.04 -0.19
C THR A 260 26.17 5.57 -1.05
N LEU A 261 26.60 6.81 -0.81
CA LEU A 261 27.76 7.39 -1.48
C LEU A 261 29.06 6.71 -1.03
N LEU A 262 29.21 6.46 0.28
CA LEU A 262 30.38 5.78 0.83
C LEU A 262 30.49 4.34 0.35
N THR A 263 29.37 3.61 0.22
CA THR A 263 29.39 2.23 -0.31
C THR A 263 29.76 2.16 -1.78
N TYR A 264 29.54 3.23 -2.55
CA TYR A 264 30.06 3.31 -3.92
C TYR A 264 31.60 3.31 -3.91
N PHE A 265 32.21 4.14 -3.08
CA PHE A 265 33.67 4.24 -3.02
C PHE A 265 34.32 3.04 -2.33
N PHE A 266 33.69 2.51 -1.28
CA PHE A 266 34.20 1.37 -0.52
C PHE A 266 33.22 0.18 -0.58
N PRO A 267 33.20 -0.60 -1.68
CA PRO A 267 32.27 -1.71 -1.85
C PRO A 267 32.33 -2.76 -0.72
N ILE A 268 33.48 -2.89 -0.05
CA ILE A 268 33.67 -3.81 1.08
C ILE A 268 32.69 -3.55 2.24
N VAL A 269 32.20 -2.32 2.40
CA VAL A 269 31.21 -1.94 3.43
C VAL A 269 29.83 -2.54 3.14
N SER A 270 29.57 -2.95 1.89
CA SER A 270 28.30 -3.55 1.49
C SER A 270 28.20 -5.05 1.81
N ALA A 271 29.33 -5.74 2.01
CA ALA A 271 29.40 -7.17 2.27
C ALA A 271 30.31 -7.47 3.47
N LEU A 272 29.85 -7.11 4.68
CA LEU A 272 30.62 -7.34 5.90
C LEU A 272 30.49 -8.80 6.36
N PRO A 273 31.60 -9.56 6.50
CA PRO A 273 31.59 -10.95 6.94
C PRO A 273 31.47 -11.06 8.47
N VAL A 274 30.46 -10.40 9.05
CA VAL A 274 30.23 -10.30 10.50
C VAL A 274 30.13 -11.69 11.14
N PHE A 275 29.47 -12.64 10.46
CA PHE A 275 29.31 -13.99 10.98
C PHE A 275 30.62 -14.77 11.00
N ASN A 276 31.45 -14.66 9.96
CA ASN A 276 32.80 -15.25 9.95
C ASN A 276 33.64 -14.73 11.13
N TRP A 277 33.57 -13.42 11.40
CA TRP A 277 34.26 -12.81 12.55
C TRP A 277 33.75 -13.33 13.89
N ILE A 278 32.43 -13.42 14.07
CA ILE A 278 31.81 -13.95 15.30
C ILE A 278 32.21 -15.42 15.53
N THR A 279 32.34 -16.21 14.46
CA THR A 279 32.76 -17.60 14.55
C THR A 279 34.26 -17.80 14.48
N PHE A 280 35.08 -16.75 14.62
CA PHE A 280 36.54 -16.83 14.50
C PHE A 280 37.02 -17.62 13.26
N ASN A 281 36.30 -17.50 12.14
CA ASN A 281 36.50 -18.25 10.88
C ASN A 281 36.44 -19.80 11.00
N PHE A 282 35.85 -20.37 12.06
CA PHE A 282 35.59 -21.81 12.13
C PHE A 282 34.59 -22.29 11.07
N VAL A 283 33.68 -21.42 10.66
CA VAL A 283 32.69 -21.67 9.60
C VAL A 283 32.77 -20.51 8.61
N ASP A 284 32.93 -20.81 7.32
CA ASP A 284 32.93 -19.79 6.28
C ASP A 284 31.49 -19.46 5.84
N PHE A 285 30.85 -18.58 6.60
CA PHE A 285 29.49 -18.09 6.31
C PHE A 285 29.42 -17.29 5.00
N ALA A 286 30.50 -16.61 4.61
CA ALA A 286 30.57 -15.86 3.37
C ALA A 286 30.38 -16.76 2.13
N ALA A 287 30.90 -17.99 2.15
CA ALA A 287 30.68 -18.98 1.08
C ALA A 287 29.20 -19.37 0.89
N TRP A 288 28.37 -19.14 1.90
CA TRP A 288 26.93 -19.42 1.90
C TRP A 288 26.07 -18.15 1.76
N GLU A 289 26.65 -17.06 1.29
CA GLU A 289 25.99 -15.74 1.13
C GLU A 289 25.51 -15.12 2.47
N TRP A 290 26.03 -15.60 3.60
CA TRP A 290 25.76 -15.02 4.93
C TRP A 290 26.77 -13.92 5.25
N TYR A 291 26.55 -12.75 4.64
CA TYR A 291 27.19 -11.49 5.02
C TYR A 291 26.14 -10.45 5.46
N PHE A 292 26.58 -9.44 6.21
CA PHE A 292 25.71 -8.36 6.65
C PHE A 292 25.89 -7.13 5.76
N THR A 293 24.79 -6.66 5.17
CA THR A 293 24.75 -5.39 4.43
C THR A 293 24.07 -4.34 5.30
N PRO A 294 24.81 -3.37 5.88
CA PRO A 294 24.26 -2.34 6.76
C PRO A 294 23.49 -1.24 5.99
N SER A 295 22.63 -1.62 5.04
CA SER A 295 21.81 -0.68 4.28
C SER A 295 20.68 -0.13 5.15
N LEU A 296 20.71 1.20 5.33
CA LEU A 296 19.68 1.92 6.05
C LEU A 296 18.33 1.87 5.30
N SER A 297 18.33 1.77 3.97
CA SER A 297 17.08 1.61 3.23
C SER A 297 16.39 0.29 3.56
N TYR A 298 17.12 -0.81 3.73
CA TYR A 298 16.55 -2.10 4.13
C TYR A 298 16.03 -2.08 5.56
N VAL A 299 16.73 -1.39 6.47
CA VAL A 299 16.21 -1.11 7.81
C VAL A 299 14.90 -0.30 7.71
N GLY A 300 14.86 0.74 6.85
CA GLY A 300 13.65 1.51 6.57
C GLY A 300 12.50 0.67 6.02
N GLN A 301 12.76 -0.20 5.05
CA GLN A 301 11.77 -1.15 4.53
C GLN A 301 11.27 -2.07 5.64
N GLY A 302 12.15 -2.59 6.49
CA GLY A 302 11.80 -3.39 7.66
C GLY A 302 10.87 -2.67 8.64
N ILE A 303 11.13 -1.38 8.91
CA ILE A 303 10.26 -0.54 9.75
C ILE A 303 8.86 -0.43 9.17
N ILE A 304 8.77 -0.22 7.85
CA ILE A 304 7.51 -0.06 7.11
C ILE A 304 6.74 -1.40 7.06
N MET A 305 7.43 -2.52 6.80
CA MET A 305 6.83 -3.86 6.73
C MET A 305 6.35 -4.37 8.09
N GLY A 306 7.02 -3.96 9.17
CA GLY A 306 6.72 -4.37 10.53
C GLY A 306 7.22 -5.75 10.92
N LEU A 307 7.30 -5.99 12.23
CA LEU A 307 7.94 -7.17 12.81
C LEU A 307 7.37 -8.53 12.34
N PRO A 308 6.04 -8.77 12.26
CA PRO A 308 5.52 -10.08 11.88
C PRO A 308 5.96 -10.52 10.48
N THR A 309 5.99 -9.57 9.54
CA THR A 309 6.40 -9.80 8.16
C THR A 309 7.90 -10.08 8.10
N THR A 310 8.72 -9.26 8.76
CA THR A 310 10.19 -9.44 8.76
C THR A 310 10.61 -10.72 9.49
N LEU A 311 9.91 -11.14 10.54
CA LEU A 311 10.17 -12.43 11.20
C LEU A 311 9.79 -13.63 10.32
N SER A 312 8.71 -13.52 9.54
CA SER A 312 8.36 -14.55 8.56
C SER A 312 9.45 -14.66 7.49
N MET A 313 9.98 -13.54 7.01
CA MET A 313 11.13 -13.51 6.10
C MET A 313 12.38 -14.14 6.74
N LEU A 314 12.66 -13.82 8.01
CA LEU A 314 13.80 -14.42 8.73
C LEU A 314 13.67 -15.94 8.83
N LEU A 315 12.46 -16.42 9.15
CA LEU A 315 12.20 -17.86 9.21
C LEU A 315 12.45 -18.51 7.84
N GLY A 316 11.99 -17.88 6.76
CA GLY A 316 12.28 -18.29 5.39
C GLY A 316 13.77 -18.30 5.07
N CYS A 317 14.49 -17.27 5.49
CA CYS A 317 15.93 -17.16 5.32
C CYS A 317 16.69 -18.27 6.06
N ILE A 318 16.33 -18.54 7.32
CA ILE A 318 16.96 -19.60 8.12
C ILE A 318 16.68 -20.97 7.51
N ILE A 319 15.43 -21.25 7.14
CA ILE A 319 15.07 -22.55 6.55
C ILE A 319 15.69 -22.71 5.16
N GLY A 320 15.57 -21.71 4.30
CA GLY A 320 16.10 -21.72 2.93
C GLY A 320 17.62 -21.77 2.89
N TRP A 321 18.28 -20.72 3.40
CA TRP A 321 19.73 -20.56 3.29
C TRP A 321 20.51 -21.27 4.39
N GLY A 322 19.94 -21.42 5.58
CA GLY A 322 20.63 -22.04 6.72
C GLY A 322 20.50 -23.58 6.75
N ILE A 323 19.42 -24.13 6.19
CA ILE A 323 19.13 -25.58 6.27
C ILE A 323 19.06 -26.21 4.87
N LEU A 324 18.13 -25.76 4.03
CA LEU A 324 17.85 -26.40 2.74
C LEU A 324 18.99 -26.24 1.73
N SER A 325 19.62 -25.06 1.67
CA SER A 325 20.73 -24.80 0.76
C SER A 325 21.95 -25.69 1.07
N PRO A 326 22.45 -25.76 2.32
CA PRO A 326 23.49 -26.72 2.68
C PRO A 326 23.09 -28.18 2.46
N LEU A 327 21.87 -28.55 2.81
CA LEU A 327 21.35 -29.89 2.60
C LEU A 327 21.41 -30.29 1.11
N ALA A 328 20.90 -29.43 0.22
CA ALA A 328 20.88 -29.70 -1.21
C ALA A 328 22.28 -29.79 -1.83
N TYR A 329 23.23 -28.97 -1.35
CA TYR A 329 24.62 -29.01 -1.80
C TYR A 329 25.33 -30.29 -1.34
N TYR A 330 25.30 -30.60 -0.04
CA TYR A 330 25.99 -31.79 0.51
C TYR A 330 25.34 -33.12 0.11
N ALA A 331 24.03 -33.13 -0.17
CA ALA A 331 23.34 -34.30 -0.71
C ALA A 331 23.58 -34.50 -2.22
N GLY A 332 24.28 -33.57 -2.89
CA GLY A 332 24.59 -33.65 -4.32
C GLY A 332 23.42 -33.34 -5.25
N TRP A 333 22.34 -32.74 -4.74
CA TRP A 333 21.15 -32.37 -5.55
C TRP A 333 21.39 -31.10 -6.37
N ALA A 334 22.28 -30.23 -5.89
CA ALA A 334 22.67 -28.98 -6.54
C ALA A 334 24.20 -28.79 -6.47
N PRO A 335 24.96 -29.42 -7.40
CA PRO A 335 26.43 -29.48 -7.34
C PRO A 335 27.13 -28.19 -7.79
N GLY A 336 26.39 -27.23 -8.35
CA GLY A 336 26.96 -25.96 -8.82
C GLY A 336 27.35 -25.01 -7.70
N PRO A 337 27.98 -23.86 -8.03
CA PRO A 337 28.27 -22.81 -7.07
C PRO A 337 27.00 -22.36 -6.32
N VAL A 338 27.09 -22.10 -5.02
CA VAL A 338 25.94 -21.72 -4.18
C VAL A 338 25.16 -20.55 -4.76
N ASN A 339 25.83 -19.58 -5.40
CA ASN A 339 25.23 -18.38 -5.95
C ASN A 339 24.60 -18.54 -7.35
N ASP A 340 24.72 -19.72 -7.97
CA ASP A 340 24.18 -20.01 -9.31
C ASP A 340 22.67 -20.33 -9.27
N TRP A 341 21.95 -19.81 -10.27
CA TRP A 341 20.50 -19.97 -10.39
C TRP A 341 20.09 -21.28 -11.07
N LYS A 342 20.97 -21.91 -11.85
CA LYS A 342 20.63 -23.12 -12.62
C LYS A 342 21.05 -24.41 -11.92
N THR A 343 22.28 -24.46 -11.44
CA THR A 343 22.89 -25.68 -10.89
C THR A 343 23.26 -25.56 -9.41
N GLY A 344 23.20 -24.34 -8.87
CA GLY A 344 23.51 -24.02 -7.48
C GLY A 344 22.36 -24.26 -6.51
N SER A 345 22.71 -24.34 -5.23
CA SER A 345 21.73 -24.53 -4.15
C SER A 345 20.74 -23.36 -4.02
N LYS A 346 21.14 -22.14 -4.42
CA LYS A 346 20.24 -20.97 -4.55
C LYS A 346 19.12 -21.21 -5.54
N GLY A 347 19.41 -21.76 -6.72
CA GLY A 347 18.40 -22.17 -7.69
C GLY A 347 17.48 -23.27 -7.15
N TRP A 348 18.05 -24.22 -6.42
CA TRP A 348 17.28 -25.32 -5.82
C TRP A 348 16.25 -24.82 -4.78
N ILE A 349 16.65 -23.95 -3.85
CA ILE A 349 15.74 -23.42 -2.83
C ILE A 349 14.68 -22.47 -3.41
N LEU A 350 14.95 -21.83 -4.55
CA LEU A 350 13.99 -20.97 -5.24
C LEU A 350 12.70 -21.72 -5.62
N TRP A 351 12.81 -23.00 -5.98
CA TRP A 351 11.64 -23.83 -6.26
C TRP A 351 10.77 -24.10 -5.03
N VAL A 352 11.39 -24.30 -3.86
CA VAL A 352 10.65 -24.45 -2.59
C VAL A 352 9.93 -23.15 -2.26
N SER A 353 10.60 -22.01 -2.44
CA SER A 353 9.99 -20.67 -2.31
C SER A 353 8.77 -20.51 -3.23
N LEU A 354 8.93 -20.85 -4.51
CA LEU A 354 7.87 -20.76 -5.52
C LEU A 354 6.65 -21.61 -5.13
N GLY A 355 6.86 -22.85 -4.65
CA GLY A 355 5.80 -23.72 -4.17
C GLY A 355 4.99 -23.09 -3.03
N VAL A 356 5.66 -22.46 -2.06
CA VAL A 356 4.99 -21.73 -0.97
C VAL A 356 4.21 -20.53 -1.50
N MET A 357 4.79 -19.72 -2.41
CA MET A 357 4.11 -18.55 -2.97
C MET A 357 2.83 -18.93 -3.70
N ILE A 358 2.86 -19.99 -4.51
CA ILE A 358 1.70 -20.46 -5.27
C ILE A 358 0.62 -20.95 -4.30
N ALA A 359 0.99 -21.80 -3.34
CA ALA A 359 0.04 -22.33 -2.37
C ALA A 359 -0.65 -21.22 -1.57
N ASP A 360 0.13 -20.29 -1.01
CA ASP A 360 -0.41 -19.16 -0.24
C ASP A 360 -1.31 -18.27 -1.10
N SER A 361 -0.91 -17.94 -2.33
CA SER A 361 -1.67 -17.09 -3.24
C SER A 361 -2.97 -17.75 -3.70
N VAL A 362 -2.93 -19.03 -4.08
CA VAL A 362 -4.11 -19.78 -4.56
C VAL A 362 -5.12 -19.97 -3.43
N VAL A 363 -4.66 -20.34 -2.23
CA VAL A 363 -5.54 -20.60 -1.09
C VAL A 363 -6.14 -19.30 -0.56
N SER A 364 -5.35 -18.24 -0.39
CA SER A 364 -5.85 -16.95 0.08
C SER A 364 -6.88 -16.34 -0.88
N LEU A 365 -6.58 -16.31 -2.19
CA LEU A 365 -7.52 -15.84 -3.21
C LEU A 365 -8.74 -16.75 -3.32
N GLY A 366 -8.56 -18.07 -3.23
CA GLY A 366 -9.64 -19.05 -3.24
C GLY A 366 -10.63 -18.85 -2.07
N ILE A 367 -10.14 -18.58 -0.86
CA ILE A 367 -10.98 -18.30 0.30
C ILE A 367 -11.76 -17.00 0.11
N VAL A 368 -11.10 -15.93 -0.34
CA VAL A 368 -11.76 -14.65 -0.63
C VAL A 368 -12.84 -14.83 -1.70
N PHE A 369 -12.56 -15.63 -2.74
CA PHE A 369 -13.52 -15.96 -3.78
C PHE A 369 -14.72 -16.74 -3.23
N ILE A 370 -14.50 -17.82 -2.47
CA ILE A 370 -15.56 -18.64 -1.89
C ILE A 370 -16.43 -17.81 -0.95
N ARG A 371 -15.83 -17.01 -0.05
CA ARG A 371 -16.58 -16.11 0.84
C ARG A 371 -17.45 -15.13 0.05
N SER A 372 -16.88 -14.55 -1.01
CA SER A 372 -17.58 -13.64 -1.91
C SER A 372 -18.78 -14.33 -2.60
N LEU A 373 -18.58 -15.56 -3.07
CA LEU A 373 -19.60 -16.36 -3.73
C LEU A 373 -20.72 -16.76 -2.77
N VAL A 374 -20.39 -17.25 -1.57
CA VAL A 374 -21.36 -17.62 -0.53
C VAL A 374 -22.20 -16.40 -0.13
N LYS A 375 -21.58 -15.22 0.04
CA LYS A 375 -22.30 -13.97 0.34
C LYS A 375 -23.28 -13.61 -0.78
N ALA A 376 -22.85 -13.70 -2.05
CA ALA A 376 -23.71 -13.42 -3.20
C ALA A 376 -24.90 -14.39 -3.29
N ILE A 377 -24.66 -15.69 -3.07
CA ILE A 377 -25.73 -16.71 -3.07
C ILE A 377 -26.71 -16.46 -1.93
N ARG A 378 -26.24 -16.17 -0.70
CA ARG A 378 -27.10 -15.85 0.45
C ARG A 378 -27.96 -14.61 0.21
N GLN A 379 -27.39 -13.56 -0.36
CA GLN A 379 -28.12 -12.33 -0.70
C GLN A 379 -29.20 -12.56 -1.76
N ASN A 380 -28.94 -13.41 -2.76
CA ASN A 380 -29.96 -13.79 -3.76
C ASN A 380 -31.03 -14.74 -3.19
N ALA A 381 -30.66 -15.63 -2.28
CA ALA A 381 -31.61 -16.51 -1.58
C ALA A 381 -32.58 -15.71 -0.69
N SER A 382 -32.09 -14.66 -0.02
CA SER A 382 -32.91 -13.74 0.79
C SER A 382 -33.84 -12.84 -0.04
N LYS A 383 -33.60 -12.69 -1.35
CA LYS A 383 -34.41 -11.88 -2.27
C LYS A 383 -35.51 -12.66 -2.99
N ARG A 384 -35.64 -13.97 -2.77
CA ARG A 384 -36.83 -14.72 -3.21
C ARG A 384 -38.00 -14.37 -2.28
N PRO A 385 -39.13 -13.83 -2.79
CA PRO A 385 -40.30 -13.60 -1.97
C PRO A 385 -40.85 -14.96 -1.55
N ASN A 386 -40.80 -15.27 -0.25
CA ASN A 386 -41.55 -16.38 0.31
C ASN A 386 -43.05 -16.03 0.21
N GLN A 387 -43.69 -16.42 -0.89
CA GLN A 387 -45.11 -16.76 -0.88
C GLN A 387 -45.25 -18.14 -0.22
N ALA A 388 -45.48 -18.15 1.08
CA ALA A 388 -46.11 -19.28 1.76
C ALA A 388 -47.10 -18.71 2.79
N PRO A 389 -48.36 -19.18 2.82
CA PRO A 389 -49.41 -18.56 3.61
C PRO A 389 -49.18 -18.85 5.10
N LYS A 390 -49.14 -17.80 5.91
CA LYS A 390 -49.30 -17.89 7.37
C LYS A 390 -50.73 -18.31 7.68
N SER A 391 -50.96 -19.62 7.79
CA SER A 391 -52.17 -20.19 8.38
C SER A 391 -51.86 -20.61 9.81
N ALA A 392 -52.52 -19.90 10.73
CA ALA A 392 -53.11 -20.35 12.00
C ALA A 392 -52.49 -21.52 12.79
N TYR A 393 -52.39 -21.25 14.10
CA TYR A 393 -52.73 -22.10 15.24
C TYR A 393 -51.58 -22.52 16.19
N ASN A 394 -51.46 -21.76 17.29
CA ASN A 394 -51.56 -22.21 18.69
C ASN A 394 -51.22 -21.02 19.61
N ARG A 395 -52.23 -20.24 20.05
CA ARG A 395 -52.94 -20.33 21.33
C ARG A 395 -52.01 -20.47 22.55
N VAL A 396 -51.78 -19.38 23.29
CA VAL A 396 -52.46 -18.97 24.55
C VAL A 396 -51.72 -19.50 25.79
N SER A 397 -51.11 -18.59 26.56
CA SER A 397 -51.53 -18.34 27.96
C SER A 397 -50.86 -17.08 28.54
N GLN A 398 -51.70 -16.14 28.96
CA GLN A 398 -51.58 -15.26 30.15
C GLN A 398 -50.38 -14.28 30.19
N SER A 399 -50.54 -12.98 30.42
CA SER A 399 -51.65 -12.21 31.01
C SER A 399 -51.48 -10.74 30.63
N GLU A 400 -52.58 -10.11 30.23
CA GLU A 400 -52.73 -8.66 30.09
C GLU A 400 -52.61 -7.99 31.46
N THR A 401 -51.97 -6.81 31.53
CA THR A 401 -52.43 -5.57 32.19
C THR A 401 -51.22 -4.64 32.44
N GLN A 402 -50.56 -4.15 31.38
CA GLN A 402 -49.73 -2.94 31.48
C GLN A 402 -49.41 -2.31 30.11
N GLN A 403 -50.34 -2.40 29.15
CA GLN A 403 -50.21 -1.78 27.83
C GLN A 403 -51.37 -0.81 27.64
N CYS A 404 -51.09 0.49 27.77
CA CYS A 404 -51.82 1.57 27.09
C CYS A 404 -51.17 2.95 27.27
N LEU A 405 -50.06 3.10 28.02
CA LEU A 405 -49.36 4.39 28.18
C LEU A 405 -47.87 4.37 27.77
N SER A 406 -47.34 3.23 27.34
CA SER A 406 -45.95 3.08 26.85
C SER A 406 -45.87 2.79 25.35
N ALA A 407 -47.00 2.75 24.65
CA ALA A 407 -47.05 2.45 23.22
C ALA A 407 -46.80 3.70 22.36
N GLU A 408 -47.10 4.90 22.84
CA GLU A 408 -46.87 6.13 22.07
C GLU A 408 -45.41 6.64 22.19
N GLU A 409 -44.76 6.51 23.36
CA GLU A 409 -43.33 6.85 23.49
C GLU A 409 -42.40 5.87 22.75
N HIS A 410 -42.72 4.57 22.70
CA HIS A 410 -41.91 3.60 21.95
C HIS A 410 -42.09 3.69 20.43
N ILE A 411 -43.24 4.16 19.94
CA ILE A 411 -43.46 4.37 18.51
C ILE A 411 -42.71 5.62 18.03
N GLU A 412 -42.63 6.69 18.83
CA GLU A 412 -41.80 7.85 18.50
C GLU A 412 -40.29 7.53 18.53
N GLU A 413 -39.82 6.72 19.50
CA GLU A 413 -38.41 6.28 19.54
C GLU A 413 -38.05 5.30 18.41
N GLU A 414 -38.93 4.36 18.03
CA GLU A 414 -38.70 3.47 16.88
C GLU A 414 -38.75 4.22 15.55
N TRP A 415 -39.54 5.29 15.44
CA TRP A 415 -39.62 6.10 14.22
C TRP A 415 -38.46 7.09 14.14
N GLU A 416 -37.98 7.65 15.26
CA GLU A 416 -36.73 8.40 15.32
C GLU A 416 -35.51 7.49 15.08
N GLU A 417 -35.45 6.27 15.60
CA GLU A 417 -34.36 5.32 15.30
C GLU A 417 -34.45 4.79 13.86
N ALA A 418 -35.65 4.61 13.29
CA ALA A 418 -35.81 4.23 11.88
C ALA A 418 -35.50 5.38 10.91
N ASP A 419 -35.82 6.63 11.25
CA ASP A 419 -35.40 7.80 10.49
C ASP A 419 -33.91 8.11 10.69
N LEU A 420 -33.33 7.88 11.88
CA LEU A 420 -31.88 7.99 12.11
C LEU A 420 -31.11 6.91 11.34
N ASN A 421 -31.63 5.68 11.28
CA ASN A 421 -31.05 4.62 10.45
C ASN A 421 -31.26 4.87 8.95
N LYS A 422 -32.37 5.50 8.52
CA LYS A 422 -32.56 5.95 7.13
C LYS A 422 -31.68 7.14 6.75
N ILE A 423 -31.41 8.05 7.69
CA ILE A 423 -30.51 9.20 7.51
C ILE A 423 -29.04 8.75 7.54
N GLU A 424 -28.69 7.69 8.28
CA GLU A 424 -27.37 7.03 8.20
C GLU A 424 -27.18 6.16 6.93
N GLU A 425 -28.28 5.79 6.25
CA GLU A 425 -28.27 5.08 4.96
C GLU A 425 -28.15 5.99 3.72
N GLU A 426 -28.04 7.32 3.88
CA GLU A 426 -27.50 8.15 2.79
C GLU A 426 -26.06 7.71 2.53
N GLU A 427 -25.82 6.97 1.43
CA GLU A 427 -24.49 6.58 0.95
C GLU A 427 -23.58 7.83 1.01
N ASP A 428 -22.68 7.90 2.02
CA ASP A 428 -21.70 8.97 2.23
C ASP A 428 -20.63 8.96 1.12
N ASP A 429 -21.10 9.10 -0.11
CA ASP A 429 -20.34 9.09 -1.33
C ASP A 429 -20.19 10.53 -1.85
N ALA A 430 -19.15 10.78 -2.64
CA ALA A 430 -18.88 12.08 -3.23
C ALA A 430 -20.08 12.57 -4.06
N PRO A 431 -20.33 13.89 -4.20
CA PRO A 431 -21.37 14.40 -5.09
C PRO A 431 -21.19 13.87 -6.51
N GLU A 432 -22.29 13.64 -7.24
CA GLU A 432 -22.25 13.03 -8.59
C GLU A 432 -21.30 13.75 -9.55
N GLU A 433 -21.19 15.07 -9.44
CA GLU A 433 -20.30 15.90 -10.26
C GLU A 433 -18.80 15.61 -10.06
N GLN A 434 -18.43 15.15 -8.87
CA GLN A 434 -17.07 14.81 -8.48
C GLN A 434 -16.75 13.33 -8.67
N ARG A 435 -17.74 12.50 -9.04
CA ARG A 435 -17.56 11.09 -9.42
C ARG A 435 -17.05 11.01 -10.86
N VAL A 436 -16.37 9.91 -11.16
CA VAL A 436 -16.04 9.56 -12.54
C VAL A 436 -17.32 9.06 -13.21
N SER A 437 -17.66 9.60 -14.38
CA SER A 437 -18.87 9.22 -15.11
C SER A 437 -18.78 7.75 -15.56
N THR A 438 -19.85 6.98 -15.36
CA THR A 438 -19.96 5.60 -15.83
C THR A 438 -19.74 5.48 -17.34
N THR A 439 -20.20 6.47 -18.12
CA THR A 439 -19.98 6.51 -19.58
C THR A 439 -18.50 6.62 -19.91
N LEU A 440 -17.77 7.52 -19.22
CA LEU A 440 -16.32 7.66 -19.38
C LEU A 440 -15.61 6.35 -19.00
N THR A 441 -16.06 5.70 -17.92
CA THR A 441 -15.51 4.41 -17.49
C THR A 441 -15.69 3.32 -18.52
N ILE A 442 -16.89 3.13 -19.08
CA ILE A 442 -17.16 2.08 -20.06
C ILE A 442 -16.38 2.34 -21.35
N ILE A 443 -16.48 3.55 -21.91
CA ILE A 443 -15.77 3.92 -23.15
C ILE A 443 -14.26 3.80 -22.94
N GLY A 444 -13.75 4.32 -21.83
CA GLY A 444 -12.34 4.29 -21.50
C GLY A 444 -11.82 2.88 -21.25
N LEU A 445 -12.60 2.01 -20.59
CA LEU A 445 -12.25 0.60 -20.44
C LEU A 445 -12.19 -0.10 -21.79
N THR A 446 -13.20 0.07 -22.65
CA THR A 446 -13.20 -0.53 -23.99
C THR A 446 -12.01 -0.04 -24.82
N LEU A 447 -11.74 1.27 -24.82
CA LEU A 447 -10.65 1.85 -25.60
C LEU A 447 -9.27 1.44 -25.05
N SER A 448 -9.10 1.40 -23.73
CA SER A 448 -7.84 0.95 -23.11
C SER A 448 -7.60 -0.55 -23.28
N THR A 449 -8.64 -1.39 -23.26
CA THR A 449 -8.53 -2.81 -23.63
C THR A 449 -8.13 -2.96 -25.10
N PHE A 450 -8.76 -2.23 -26.01
CA PHE A 450 -8.38 -2.26 -27.43
C PHE A 450 -6.93 -1.79 -27.64
N MET A 451 -6.54 -0.71 -26.96
CA MET A 451 -5.17 -0.20 -26.97
C MET A 451 -4.17 -1.24 -26.43
N CYS A 452 -4.48 -1.92 -25.32
CA CYS A 452 -3.66 -3.01 -24.78
C CYS A 452 -3.44 -4.09 -25.84
N VAL A 453 -4.52 -4.60 -26.43
CA VAL A 453 -4.48 -5.65 -27.46
C VAL A 453 -3.66 -5.21 -28.69
N LEU A 454 -3.87 -3.97 -29.17
CA LEU A 454 -3.15 -3.42 -30.30
C LEU A 454 -1.65 -3.29 -30.01
N LEU A 455 -1.27 -2.72 -28.87
CA LEU A 455 0.12 -2.45 -28.53
C LEU A 455 0.89 -3.73 -28.21
N VAL A 456 0.27 -4.70 -27.54
CA VAL A 456 0.86 -6.04 -27.34
C VAL A 456 1.13 -6.72 -28.68
N LYS A 457 0.16 -6.66 -29.61
CA LYS A 457 0.34 -7.17 -30.98
C LYS A 457 1.50 -6.49 -31.71
N VAL A 458 1.64 -5.16 -31.58
CA VAL A 458 2.73 -4.41 -32.22
C VAL A 458 4.09 -4.76 -31.61
N VAL A 459 4.16 -4.96 -30.29
CA VAL A 459 5.41 -5.21 -29.58
C VAL A 459 5.91 -6.64 -29.77
N PHE A 460 5.05 -7.64 -29.62
CA PHE A 460 5.43 -9.06 -29.59
C PHE A 460 5.02 -9.84 -30.86
N GLY A 461 4.16 -9.27 -31.71
CA GLY A 461 3.62 -9.98 -32.85
C GLY A 461 2.52 -10.98 -32.49
N PRO A 462 1.68 -11.39 -33.46
CA PRO A 462 0.61 -12.35 -33.23
C PRO A 462 1.10 -13.79 -33.02
N ASP A 463 2.34 -14.10 -33.41
CA ASP A 463 2.92 -15.44 -33.36
C ASP A 463 3.27 -15.85 -31.92
N ILE A 464 3.71 -14.90 -31.09
CA ILE A 464 4.02 -15.15 -29.67
C ILE A 464 2.74 -15.20 -28.84
N LEU A 465 1.87 -14.18 -28.94
CA LEU A 465 0.61 -14.13 -28.21
C LEU A 465 -0.53 -13.73 -29.17
N PRO A 466 -1.43 -14.68 -29.53
CA PRO A 466 -2.56 -14.38 -30.39
C PRO A 466 -3.47 -13.28 -29.82
N ILE A 467 -4.14 -12.54 -30.71
CA ILE A 467 -5.04 -11.43 -30.35
C ILE A 467 -6.14 -11.89 -29.40
N SER A 468 -6.75 -13.05 -29.67
CA SER A 468 -7.78 -13.66 -28.84
C SER A 468 -7.28 -13.95 -27.41
N MET A 469 -6.02 -14.38 -27.30
CA MET A 469 -5.38 -14.72 -26.03
C MET A 469 -4.97 -13.47 -25.25
N THR A 470 -4.57 -12.41 -25.96
CA THR A 470 -4.34 -11.10 -25.34
C THR A 470 -5.63 -10.53 -24.76
N LEU A 471 -6.75 -10.59 -25.52
CA LEU A 471 -8.06 -10.16 -25.02
C LEU A 471 -8.50 -10.99 -23.81
N LEU A 472 -8.34 -12.31 -23.87
CA LEU A 472 -8.63 -13.20 -22.75
C LEU A 472 -7.78 -12.85 -21.53
N SER A 473 -6.51 -12.51 -21.71
CA SER A 473 -5.60 -12.13 -20.63
C SER A 473 -6.08 -10.87 -19.91
N VAL A 474 -6.55 -9.85 -20.65
CA VAL A 474 -7.15 -8.65 -20.06
C VAL A 474 -8.43 -8.98 -19.27
N ILE A 475 -9.26 -9.90 -19.76
CA ILE A 475 -10.47 -10.34 -19.05
C ILE A 475 -10.11 -11.04 -17.74
N VAL A 476 -9.15 -11.98 -17.78
CA VAL A 476 -8.65 -12.68 -16.60
C VAL A 476 -8.04 -11.68 -15.61
N ALA A 477 -7.26 -10.71 -16.09
CA ALA A 477 -6.68 -9.63 -15.28
C ALA A 477 -7.74 -8.85 -14.50
N MET A 478 -8.82 -8.44 -15.18
CA MET A 478 -9.93 -7.72 -14.54
C MET A 478 -10.60 -8.57 -13.45
N ILE A 479 -10.89 -9.84 -13.74
CA ILE A 479 -11.51 -10.75 -12.75
C ILE A 479 -10.61 -10.90 -11.52
N LEU A 480 -9.32 -11.19 -11.72
CA LEU A 480 -8.37 -11.38 -10.63
C LEU A 480 -8.10 -10.09 -9.84
N SER A 481 -8.15 -8.93 -10.48
CA SER A 481 -7.99 -7.63 -9.81
C SER A 481 -9.10 -7.34 -8.79
N VAL A 482 -10.33 -7.87 -8.97
CA VAL A 482 -11.40 -7.74 -7.96
C VAL A 482 -10.98 -8.43 -6.66
N LEU A 483 -10.40 -9.62 -6.75
CA LEU A 483 -9.92 -10.36 -5.59
C LEU A 483 -8.70 -9.66 -4.98
N GLY A 484 -7.77 -9.19 -5.82
CA GLY A 484 -6.58 -8.45 -5.39
C GLY A 484 -6.91 -7.17 -4.62
N VAL A 485 -7.84 -6.35 -5.12
CA VAL A 485 -8.28 -5.12 -4.46
C VAL A 485 -8.95 -5.40 -3.11
N ARG A 486 -9.71 -6.49 -2.98
CA ARG A 486 -10.30 -6.89 -1.70
C ARG A 486 -9.25 -7.31 -0.69
N ALA A 487 -8.33 -8.19 -1.09
CA ALA A 487 -7.20 -8.59 -0.27
C ALA A 487 -6.38 -7.38 0.18
N LEU A 488 -6.12 -6.44 -0.73
CA LEU A 488 -5.45 -5.17 -0.45
C LEU A 488 -6.24 -4.32 0.57
N GLY A 489 -7.56 -4.22 0.42
CA GLY A 489 -8.43 -3.47 1.33
C GLY A 489 -8.49 -4.04 2.75
N GLU A 490 -8.32 -5.36 2.90
CA GLU A 490 -8.35 -6.04 4.21
C GLU A 490 -6.98 -6.13 4.87
N THR A 491 -5.93 -6.42 4.09
CA THR A 491 -4.61 -6.83 4.60
C THR A 491 -3.47 -5.89 4.25
N ASP A 492 -3.74 -4.85 3.45
CA ASP A 492 -2.73 -3.91 2.91
C ASP A 492 -1.74 -4.52 1.92
N LEU A 493 -1.93 -5.78 1.53
CA LEU A 493 -1.08 -6.48 0.58
C LEU A 493 -1.85 -6.72 -0.72
N ASN A 494 -1.33 -6.20 -1.83
CA ASN A 494 -1.85 -6.49 -3.16
C ASN A 494 -1.13 -7.75 -3.67
N PRO A 495 -1.79 -8.92 -3.79
CA PRO A 495 -1.13 -10.18 -4.14
C PRO A 495 -0.84 -10.26 -5.65
N VAL A 496 -0.27 -9.21 -6.24
CA VAL A 496 -0.06 -9.08 -7.69
C VAL A 496 0.82 -10.19 -8.25
N SER A 497 1.88 -10.56 -7.50
CA SER A 497 2.73 -11.69 -7.86
C SER A 497 1.98 -13.02 -7.85
N GLY A 498 1.01 -13.19 -6.95
CA GLY A 498 0.14 -14.36 -6.89
C GLY A 498 -0.88 -14.40 -8.03
N ILE A 499 -1.48 -13.24 -8.35
CA ILE A 499 -2.40 -13.05 -9.47
C ILE A 499 -1.70 -13.37 -10.81
N GLY A 500 -0.47 -12.90 -10.99
CA GLY A 500 0.37 -13.23 -12.13
C GLY A 500 0.57 -14.73 -12.28
N LYS A 501 0.93 -15.43 -11.21
CA LYS A 501 1.14 -16.89 -11.22
C LYS A 501 -0.14 -17.69 -11.50
N ILE A 502 -1.29 -17.26 -10.99
CA ILE A 502 -2.58 -17.87 -11.34
C ILE A 502 -2.87 -17.69 -12.83
N SER A 503 -2.59 -16.51 -13.39
CA SER A 503 -2.69 -16.28 -14.82
C SER A 503 -1.75 -17.21 -15.61
N GLN A 504 -0.50 -17.38 -15.16
CA GLN A 504 0.44 -18.33 -15.77
C GLN A 504 -0.11 -19.77 -15.77
N VAL A 505 -0.74 -20.24 -14.70
CA VAL A 505 -1.39 -21.57 -14.68
C VAL A 505 -2.51 -21.66 -15.72
N ILE A 506 -3.38 -20.64 -15.78
CA ILE A 506 -4.49 -20.61 -16.75
C ILE A 506 -3.97 -20.64 -18.20
N PHE A 507 -2.98 -19.81 -18.51
CA PHE A 507 -2.47 -19.70 -19.89
C PHE A 507 -1.62 -20.90 -20.31
N ALA A 508 -0.98 -21.61 -19.39
CA ALA A 508 -0.30 -22.87 -19.71
C ALA A 508 -1.28 -23.98 -20.14
N LEU A 509 -2.50 -23.99 -19.59
CA LEU A 509 -3.55 -24.93 -20.01
C LEU A 509 -4.11 -24.62 -21.41
N ILE A 510 -4.06 -23.35 -21.82
CA ILE A 510 -4.63 -22.88 -23.10
C ILE A 510 -3.58 -22.89 -24.21
N ILE A 511 -2.34 -22.51 -23.90
CA ILE A 511 -1.20 -22.44 -24.82
C ILE A 511 -0.05 -23.28 -24.24
N PRO A 512 -0.17 -24.62 -24.27
CA PRO A 512 0.86 -25.49 -23.72
C PRO A 512 2.18 -25.34 -24.48
N GLY A 513 3.28 -25.25 -23.74
CA GLY A 513 4.63 -25.03 -24.29
C GLY A 513 4.96 -23.56 -24.59
N GLY A 514 4.00 -22.64 -24.50
CA GLY A 514 4.19 -21.22 -24.81
C GLY A 514 4.82 -20.43 -23.67
N ILE A 515 6.10 -20.61 -23.35
CA ILE A 515 6.76 -19.97 -22.19
C ILE A 515 6.75 -18.44 -22.29
N ALA A 516 7.05 -17.87 -23.46
CA ALA A 516 7.01 -16.43 -23.68
C ALA A 516 5.58 -15.87 -23.62
N ALA A 517 4.62 -16.57 -24.25
CA ALA A 517 3.20 -16.20 -24.22
C ALA A 517 2.66 -16.17 -22.79
N ASN A 518 3.07 -17.16 -21.98
CA ASN A 518 2.71 -17.29 -20.58
C ASN A 518 3.23 -16.14 -19.72
N LEU A 519 4.49 -15.72 -19.93
CA LEU A 519 5.09 -14.56 -19.26
C LEU A 519 4.33 -13.27 -19.60
N ILE A 520 4.05 -13.04 -20.89
CA ILE A 520 3.34 -11.83 -21.34
C ILE A 520 1.92 -11.79 -20.77
N ALA A 521 1.18 -12.90 -20.84
CA ALA A 521 -0.18 -12.98 -20.32
C ALA A 521 -0.24 -12.78 -18.79
N GLY A 522 0.73 -13.35 -18.05
CA GLY A 522 0.85 -13.12 -16.61
C GLY A 522 1.23 -11.67 -16.28
N GLY A 523 2.08 -11.03 -17.08
CA GLY A 523 2.44 -9.62 -16.93
C GLY A 523 1.26 -8.67 -17.15
N ILE A 524 0.37 -8.96 -18.10
CA ILE A 524 -0.89 -8.20 -18.28
C ILE A 524 -1.77 -8.34 -17.02
N ALA A 525 -1.86 -9.55 -16.45
CA ALA A 525 -2.63 -9.77 -15.22
C ALA A 525 -2.07 -9.03 -14.00
N GLU A 526 -0.74 -9.05 -13.84
CA GLU A 526 -0.03 -8.28 -12.81
C GLU A 526 -0.31 -6.77 -12.96
N ALA A 527 -0.14 -6.24 -14.17
CA ALA A 527 -0.34 -4.82 -14.47
C ALA A 527 -1.75 -4.34 -14.12
N GLY A 528 -2.77 -5.10 -14.55
CA GLY A 528 -4.18 -4.78 -14.30
C GLY A 528 -4.51 -4.75 -12.80
N ALA A 529 -4.04 -5.75 -12.06
CA ALA A 529 -4.25 -5.84 -10.61
C ALA A 529 -3.47 -4.77 -9.84
N GLN A 530 -2.25 -4.43 -10.28
CA GLN A 530 -1.44 -3.39 -9.66
C GLN A 530 -2.07 -2.00 -9.84
N GLN A 531 -2.46 -1.64 -11.07
CA GLN A 531 -3.08 -0.34 -11.36
C GLN A 531 -4.44 -0.17 -10.65
N ALA A 532 -5.26 -1.22 -10.61
CA ALA A 532 -6.51 -1.18 -9.87
C ALA A 532 -6.28 -1.04 -8.36
N GLY A 533 -5.30 -1.77 -7.81
CA GLY A 533 -4.94 -1.70 -6.39
C GLY A 533 -4.41 -0.34 -5.96
N ASP A 534 -3.47 0.22 -6.72
CA ASP A 534 -2.86 1.53 -6.45
C ASP A 534 -3.93 2.63 -6.41
N LEU A 535 -4.80 2.68 -7.43
CA LEU A 535 -5.87 3.65 -7.47
C LEU A 535 -6.89 3.46 -6.32
N MET A 536 -7.15 2.22 -5.87
CA MET A 536 -8.07 1.99 -4.74
C MET A 536 -7.52 2.48 -3.40
N GLN A 537 -6.22 2.30 -3.16
CA GLN A 537 -5.55 2.86 -1.98
C GLN A 537 -5.62 4.40 -1.99
N ASP A 538 -5.38 5.00 -3.15
CA ASP A 538 -5.48 6.44 -3.33
C ASP A 538 -6.90 6.95 -3.15
N LEU A 539 -7.89 6.31 -3.78
CA LEU A 539 -9.30 6.67 -3.62
C LEU A 539 -9.77 6.52 -2.17
N LYS A 540 -9.20 5.59 -1.38
CA LYS A 540 -9.44 5.56 0.06
C LYS A 540 -8.87 6.80 0.74
N THR A 541 -7.62 7.16 0.45
CA THR A 541 -6.97 8.37 0.99
C THR A 541 -7.83 9.61 0.72
N GLY A 542 -8.27 9.75 -0.52
CA GLY A 542 -9.11 10.87 -0.93
C GLY A 542 -10.50 10.84 -0.30
N HIS A 543 -11.13 9.67 -0.20
CA HIS A 543 -12.44 9.55 0.46
C HIS A 543 -12.39 9.97 1.93
N LEU A 544 -11.37 9.54 2.68
CA LEU A 544 -11.18 9.95 4.08
C LEU A 544 -10.94 11.46 4.25
N LEU A 545 -10.36 12.11 3.24
CA LEU A 545 -10.06 13.54 3.23
C LEU A 545 -11.06 14.40 2.45
N ARG A 546 -12.15 13.78 1.95
CA ARG A 546 -13.17 14.39 1.09
C ARG A 546 -12.58 15.04 -0.18
N ALA A 547 -11.54 14.45 -0.74
CA ALA A 547 -11.00 14.82 -2.05
C ALA A 547 -11.86 14.24 -3.18
N SER A 548 -11.87 14.91 -4.34
CA SER A 548 -12.65 14.47 -5.50
C SER A 548 -12.07 13.17 -6.11
N PRO A 549 -12.85 12.08 -6.19
CA PRO A 549 -12.43 10.85 -6.88
C PRO A 549 -12.04 11.08 -8.34
N LYS A 550 -12.76 11.99 -9.02
CA LYS A 550 -12.49 12.38 -10.41
C LYS A 550 -11.12 13.05 -10.57
N ALA A 551 -10.72 13.92 -9.64
CA ALA A 551 -9.40 14.56 -9.70
C ALA A 551 -8.28 13.53 -9.51
N GLN A 552 -8.45 12.57 -8.60
CA GLN A 552 -7.50 11.47 -8.39
C GLN A 552 -7.42 10.56 -9.61
N PHE A 553 -8.56 10.22 -10.21
CA PHE A 553 -8.59 9.43 -11.44
C PHE A 553 -7.77 10.10 -12.56
N TYR A 554 -7.93 11.41 -12.78
CA TYR A 554 -7.11 12.12 -13.78
C TYR A 554 -5.63 12.21 -13.38
N GLY A 555 -5.33 12.41 -12.09
CA GLY A 555 -3.96 12.35 -11.57
C GLY A 555 -3.27 11.01 -11.87
N GLN A 556 -3.99 9.90 -11.63
CA GLN A 556 -3.53 8.55 -11.96
C GLN A 556 -3.30 8.39 -13.47
N MET A 557 -4.26 8.81 -14.31
CA MET A 557 -4.13 8.71 -15.77
C MET A 557 -2.90 9.48 -16.30
N ILE A 558 -2.68 10.71 -15.82
CA ILE A 558 -1.54 11.53 -16.23
C ILE A 558 -0.22 10.92 -15.73
N GLY A 559 -0.18 10.50 -14.46
CA GLY A 559 0.98 9.85 -13.86
C GLY A 559 1.35 8.55 -14.58
N SER A 560 0.38 7.66 -14.84
CA SER A 560 0.61 6.41 -15.56
C SER A 560 1.08 6.64 -17.00
N PHE A 561 0.53 7.62 -17.71
CA PHE A 561 0.99 7.98 -19.05
C PHE A 561 2.44 8.47 -19.03
N PHE A 562 2.76 9.42 -18.16
CA PHE A 562 4.11 9.98 -18.04
C PHE A 562 5.13 8.92 -17.60
N SER A 563 4.71 8.03 -16.70
CA SER A 563 5.57 6.95 -16.19
C SER A 563 5.99 5.94 -17.25
N ALA A 564 5.17 5.69 -18.28
CA ALA A 564 5.56 4.82 -19.38
C ALA A 564 6.91 5.24 -20.00
N PHE A 565 7.17 6.55 -20.06
CA PHE A 565 8.43 7.11 -20.54
C PHE A 565 9.53 7.07 -19.47
N VAL A 566 9.22 7.51 -18.24
CA VAL A 566 10.21 7.60 -17.15
C VAL A 566 10.70 6.22 -16.73
N ALA A 567 9.79 5.27 -16.51
CA ALA A 567 10.15 3.91 -16.10
C ALA A 567 10.92 3.17 -17.19
N THR A 568 10.56 3.36 -18.46
CA THR A 568 11.35 2.84 -19.59
C THR A 568 12.74 3.45 -19.61
N GLY A 569 12.85 4.77 -19.48
CA GLY A 569 14.13 5.47 -19.44
C GLY A 569 15.01 4.99 -18.28
N ALA A 570 14.44 4.84 -17.09
CA ALA A 570 15.13 4.30 -15.92
C ALA A 570 15.63 2.87 -16.19
N TYR A 571 14.77 1.99 -16.68
CA TYR A 571 15.15 0.60 -16.99
C TYR A 571 16.28 0.53 -18.02
N LEU A 572 16.19 1.30 -19.11
CA LEU A 572 17.24 1.37 -20.12
C LEU A 572 18.56 1.89 -19.55
N LEU A 573 18.54 2.93 -18.71
CA LEU A 573 19.74 3.44 -18.05
C LEU A 573 20.40 2.36 -17.19
N TYR A 574 19.64 1.68 -16.33
CA TYR A 574 20.17 0.57 -15.52
C TYR A 574 20.75 -0.54 -16.40
N ARG A 575 20.04 -0.94 -17.47
CA ARG A 575 20.51 -1.97 -18.42
C ARG A 575 21.77 -1.55 -19.19
N THR A 576 21.99 -0.26 -19.42
CA THR A 576 23.18 0.24 -20.12
C THR A 576 24.40 0.38 -19.19
N VAL A 577 24.18 0.75 -17.93
CA VAL A 577 25.26 1.03 -16.97
C VAL A 577 25.69 -0.23 -16.22
N TYR A 578 24.77 -1.16 -15.99
CA TYR A 578 25.00 -2.38 -15.22
C TYR A 578 24.76 -3.64 -16.06
N SER A 579 25.48 -4.71 -15.73
CA SER A 579 25.18 -6.04 -16.23
C SER A 579 23.98 -6.63 -15.47
N ILE A 580 22.90 -6.90 -16.18
CA ILE A 580 21.65 -7.42 -15.62
C ILE A 580 21.35 -8.77 -16.29
N PRO A 581 21.25 -9.90 -15.55
CA PRO A 581 21.53 -10.03 -14.11
C PRO A 581 23.02 -9.92 -13.78
N GLY A 582 23.34 -9.45 -12.58
CA GLY A 582 24.71 -9.29 -12.08
C GLY A 582 24.78 -9.28 -10.55
N PRO A 583 25.97 -9.09 -9.96
CA PRO A 583 26.15 -9.11 -8.50
C PRO A 583 25.39 -7.98 -7.79
N GLU A 584 25.32 -6.79 -8.40
CA GLU A 584 24.58 -5.64 -7.86
C GLU A 584 23.07 -5.77 -8.08
N PHE A 585 22.67 -6.27 -9.26
CA PHE A 585 21.27 -6.42 -9.67
C PHE A 585 20.98 -7.87 -10.08
N PRO A 586 20.71 -8.77 -9.12
CA PRO A 586 20.46 -10.18 -9.40
C PRO A 586 19.11 -10.47 -10.06
N VAL A 587 18.17 -9.53 -10.01
CA VAL A 587 16.79 -9.63 -10.57
C VAL A 587 16.06 -10.92 -10.15
N PRO A 588 15.92 -11.17 -8.84
CA PRO A 588 15.36 -12.42 -8.34
C PRO A 588 13.92 -12.66 -8.82
N THR A 589 13.12 -11.60 -8.92
CA THR A 589 11.73 -11.68 -9.37
C THR A 589 11.61 -12.22 -10.80
N ALA A 590 12.51 -11.82 -11.70
CA ALA A 590 12.51 -12.33 -13.07
C ALA A 590 12.75 -13.84 -13.14
N GLN A 591 13.63 -14.37 -12.27
CA GLN A 591 13.85 -15.82 -12.17
C GLN A 591 12.59 -16.53 -11.70
N VAL A 592 11.93 -16.02 -10.64
CA VAL A 592 10.67 -16.58 -10.14
C VAL A 592 9.59 -16.61 -11.22
N TRP A 593 9.49 -15.57 -12.05
CA TRP A 593 8.55 -15.50 -13.18
C TRP A 593 8.84 -16.52 -14.28
N LEU A 594 10.12 -16.61 -14.69
CA LEU A 594 10.57 -17.51 -15.73
C LEU A 594 10.44 -18.98 -15.32
N ASP A 595 10.87 -19.32 -14.11
CA ASP A 595 10.82 -20.68 -13.59
C ASP A 595 9.38 -21.14 -13.36
N MET A 596 8.49 -20.24 -12.95
CA MET A 596 7.06 -20.54 -12.93
C MET A 596 6.54 -20.87 -14.34
N SER A 597 6.90 -20.07 -15.34
CA SER A 597 6.49 -20.31 -16.73
C SER A 597 7.00 -21.65 -17.24
N ARG A 598 8.26 -22.00 -16.96
CA ARG A 598 8.85 -23.29 -17.31
C ARG A 598 8.14 -24.46 -16.63
N LEU A 599 7.85 -24.33 -15.33
CA LEU A 599 7.18 -25.38 -14.54
C LEU A 599 5.81 -25.73 -15.09
N VAL A 600 4.97 -24.73 -15.33
CA VAL A 600 3.62 -24.97 -15.86
C VAL A 600 3.61 -25.47 -17.30
N ASN A 601 4.72 -25.30 -18.02
CA ASN A 601 4.92 -25.81 -19.38
C ASN A 601 5.72 -27.13 -19.43
N GLY A 602 5.92 -27.81 -18.29
CA GLY A 602 6.41 -29.19 -18.25
C GLY A 602 7.94 -29.35 -18.20
N HIS A 603 8.70 -28.30 -17.89
CA HIS A 603 10.14 -28.46 -17.62
C HIS A 603 10.36 -29.28 -16.34
N PRO A 604 11.36 -30.18 -16.33
CA PRO A 604 11.64 -31.01 -15.16
C PRO A 604 12.16 -30.19 -13.99
N LEU A 605 11.74 -30.55 -12.79
CA LEU A 605 12.28 -30.01 -11.54
C LEU A 605 13.65 -30.64 -11.24
N PRO A 606 14.55 -29.91 -10.54
CA PRO A 606 15.78 -30.51 -10.03
C PRO A 606 15.49 -31.68 -9.07
N PRO A 607 16.46 -32.58 -8.86
CA PRO A 607 16.28 -33.76 -8.00
C PRO A 607 15.78 -33.37 -6.60
N HIS A 608 14.81 -34.14 -6.09
CA HIS A 608 14.18 -34.00 -4.77
C HIS A 608 13.47 -32.68 -4.46
N VAL A 609 13.44 -31.72 -5.39
CA VAL A 609 12.75 -30.43 -5.18
C VAL A 609 11.26 -30.61 -4.97
N SER A 610 10.63 -31.53 -5.72
CA SER A 610 9.18 -31.75 -5.68
C SER A 610 8.69 -32.07 -4.28
N GLU A 611 9.38 -32.96 -3.56
CA GLU A 611 9.01 -33.45 -2.23
C GLU A 611 9.00 -32.30 -1.22
N PHE A 612 10.02 -31.44 -1.27
CA PHE A 612 10.11 -30.27 -0.39
C PHE A 612 9.11 -29.18 -0.81
N ALA A 613 9.01 -28.86 -2.11
CA ALA A 613 8.10 -27.84 -2.60
C ALA A 613 6.64 -28.19 -2.26
N PHE A 614 6.21 -29.44 -2.48
CA PHE A 614 4.86 -29.90 -2.10
C PHE A 614 4.68 -29.98 -0.58
N GLY A 615 5.68 -30.46 0.17
CA GLY A 615 5.60 -30.52 1.63
C GLY A 615 5.39 -29.14 2.25
N PHE A 616 6.17 -28.15 1.82
CA PHE A 616 6.01 -26.76 2.25
C PHE A 616 4.71 -26.13 1.74
N ALA A 617 4.29 -26.40 0.49
CA ALA A 617 3.01 -25.94 -0.04
C ALA A 617 1.83 -26.43 0.79
N ILE A 618 1.81 -27.70 1.19
CA ILE A 618 0.77 -28.27 2.06
C ILE A 618 0.80 -27.62 3.44
N CYS A 619 1.99 -27.45 4.02
CA CYS A 619 2.16 -26.80 5.33
C CYS A 619 1.62 -25.36 5.33
N PHE A 620 1.99 -24.55 4.34
CA PHE A 620 1.51 -23.17 4.23
C PHE A 620 0.03 -23.08 3.85
N THR A 621 -0.49 -24.02 3.05
CA THR A 621 -1.93 -24.16 2.82
C THR A 621 -2.67 -24.38 4.14
N ALA A 622 -2.17 -25.28 5.00
CA ALA A 622 -2.76 -25.52 6.30
C ALA A 622 -2.69 -24.28 7.20
N PHE A 623 -1.57 -23.55 7.20
CA PHE A 623 -1.44 -22.29 7.95
C PHE A 623 -2.45 -21.22 7.51
N VAL A 624 -2.62 -21.03 6.20
CA VAL A 624 -3.61 -20.08 5.66
C VAL A 624 -5.02 -20.53 6.04
N LEU A 625 -5.36 -21.82 5.86
CA LEU A 625 -6.67 -22.34 6.23
C LEU A 625 -6.95 -22.18 7.74
N ILE A 626 -5.99 -22.50 8.61
CA ILE A 626 -6.13 -22.34 10.06
C ILE A 626 -6.39 -20.88 10.41
N LYS A 627 -5.58 -19.96 9.86
CA LYS A 627 -5.69 -18.52 10.11
C LYS A 627 -7.02 -17.94 9.64
N GLU A 628 -7.54 -18.43 8.51
CA GLU A 628 -8.79 -17.95 7.91
C GLU A 628 -10.06 -18.63 8.44
N THR A 629 -9.98 -19.85 8.96
CA THR A 629 -11.15 -20.59 9.47
C THR A 629 -11.33 -20.46 10.99
N THR A 630 -10.26 -20.17 11.72
CA THR A 630 -10.29 -20.03 13.18
C THR A 630 -10.65 -18.61 13.58
N ALA A 631 -11.47 -18.45 14.62
CA ALA A 631 -11.73 -17.13 15.22
C ALA A 631 -10.41 -16.45 15.63
N ASN A 632 -10.33 -15.13 15.52
CA ASN A 632 -9.09 -14.37 15.68
C ASN A 632 -8.49 -14.57 17.09
N ARG A 633 -7.54 -15.50 17.23
CA ARG A 633 -6.90 -15.86 18.51
C ARG A 633 -5.54 -15.20 18.63
N THR A 634 -5.09 -15.02 19.87
CA THR A 634 -3.80 -14.40 20.17
C THR A 634 -2.59 -15.14 19.62
N TRP A 635 -2.68 -16.41 19.23
CA TRP A 635 -1.57 -17.17 18.65
C TRP A 635 -1.45 -17.04 17.12
N HIS A 636 -2.44 -16.46 16.44
CA HIS A 636 -2.39 -16.23 14.98
C HIS A 636 -1.18 -15.38 14.56
N LYS A 637 -0.68 -14.52 15.46
CA LYS A 637 0.52 -13.69 15.24
C LYS A 637 1.82 -14.49 15.09
N TYR A 638 1.85 -15.76 15.47
CA TYR A 638 3.01 -16.64 15.32
C TYR A 638 2.96 -17.50 14.05
N ILE A 639 1.84 -17.51 13.34
CA ILE A 639 1.72 -18.20 12.05
C ILE A 639 2.49 -17.39 11.00
N PRO A 640 3.50 -17.97 10.33
CA PRO A 640 4.28 -17.25 9.34
C PRO A 640 3.42 -16.91 8.13
N GLN A 641 3.68 -15.75 7.54
CA GLN A 641 3.04 -15.34 6.29
C GLN A 641 3.76 -16.00 5.10
N GLY A 642 3.03 -16.70 4.23
CA GLY A 642 3.62 -17.48 3.14
C GLY A 642 4.44 -16.65 2.15
N ILE A 643 3.89 -15.53 1.67
CA ILE A 643 4.62 -14.62 0.77
C ILE A 643 5.91 -14.11 1.44
N ALA A 644 5.84 -13.62 2.67
CA ALA A 644 7.02 -13.09 3.37
C ALA A 644 8.07 -14.17 3.61
N PHE A 645 7.65 -15.37 4.01
CA PHE A 645 8.51 -16.54 4.16
C PHE A 645 9.21 -16.91 2.84
N ALA A 646 8.46 -16.95 1.74
CA ALA A 646 9.01 -17.26 0.42
C ALA A 646 10.04 -16.21 -0.04
N ILE A 647 9.77 -14.91 0.20
CA ILE A 647 10.73 -13.83 -0.06
C ILE A 647 12.03 -14.07 0.71
N GLY A 648 11.94 -14.51 1.97
CA GLY A 648 13.10 -14.86 2.77
C GLY A 648 13.94 -16.01 2.21
N ILE A 649 13.33 -16.95 1.47
CA ILE A 649 14.05 -18.06 0.83
C ILE A 649 14.77 -17.60 -0.43
N TYR A 650 14.15 -16.80 -1.31
CA TYR A 650 14.78 -16.44 -2.59
C TYR A 650 15.73 -15.24 -2.48
N ASN A 651 15.52 -14.35 -1.51
CA ASN A 651 16.43 -13.23 -1.26
C ASN A 651 17.62 -13.69 -0.41
N PRO A 652 18.85 -13.25 -0.75
CA PRO A 652 20.03 -13.50 0.07
C PRO A 652 19.85 -13.06 1.54
N PRO A 653 20.50 -13.75 2.50
CA PRO A 653 20.41 -13.44 3.92
C PRO A 653 20.75 -11.98 4.26
N SER A 654 21.72 -11.43 3.55
CA SER A 654 22.21 -10.05 3.71
C SER A 654 21.09 -9.01 3.70
N PHE A 655 20.11 -9.16 2.80
CA PHE A 655 19.00 -8.23 2.68
C PHE A 655 17.90 -8.48 3.73
N THR A 656 17.73 -9.72 4.16
CA THR A 656 16.69 -10.10 5.13
C THR A 656 17.06 -9.64 6.54
N LEU A 657 18.32 -9.77 6.92
CA LEU A 657 18.81 -9.39 8.25
C LEU A 657 18.60 -7.90 8.56
N ALA A 658 18.93 -7.02 7.60
CA ALA A 658 18.72 -5.57 7.77
C ALA A 658 17.23 -5.22 7.93
N ARG A 659 16.33 -5.89 7.20
CA ARG A 659 14.88 -5.70 7.35
C ARG A 659 14.37 -6.14 8.72
N VAL A 660 14.87 -7.26 9.25
CA VAL A 660 14.52 -7.72 10.61
C VAL A 660 14.91 -6.69 11.67
N ILE A 661 16.11 -6.12 11.55
CA ILE A 661 16.54 -5.04 12.45
C ILE A 661 15.52 -3.89 12.41
N GLY A 662 15.10 -3.47 11.21
CA GLY A 662 14.05 -2.46 11.04
C GLY A 662 12.72 -2.83 11.68
N GLY A 663 12.26 -4.07 11.47
CA GLY A 663 11.02 -4.58 12.08
C GLY A 663 11.08 -4.60 13.61
N CYS A 664 12.21 -5.02 14.18
CA CYS A 664 12.47 -4.98 15.62
C CYS A 664 12.47 -3.54 16.15
N VAL A 665 13.15 -2.60 15.48
CA VAL A 665 13.16 -1.18 15.85
C VAL A 665 11.76 -0.60 15.85
N SER A 666 10.95 -0.89 14.82
CA SER A 666 9.55 -0.46 14.72
C SER A 666 8.71 -1.03 15.86
N HIS A 667 8.86 -2.31 16.19
CA HIS A 667 8.14 -2.93 17.30
C HIS A 667 8.54 -2.34 18.65
N LEU A 668 9.85 -2.20 18.91
CA LEU A 668 10.35 -1.58 20.14
C LEU A 668 9.87 -0.14 20.26
N TRP A 669 9.86 0.64 19.17
CA TRP A 669 9.32 2.00 19.16
C TRP A 669 7.82 2.03 19.47
N ASN A 670 7.05 1.11 18.91
CA ASN A 670 5.61 1.02 19.16
C ASN A 670 5.30 0.61 20.59
N VAL A 671 5.96 -0.43 21.11
CA VAL A 671 5.85 -0.88 22.51
C VAL A 671 6.30 0.21 23.46
N TYR A 672 7.37 0.93 23.10
CA TYR A 672 7.77 2.12 23.81
C TYR A 672 6.57 3.06 23.81
N CYS A 673 6.13 3.60 22.66
CA CYS A 673 4.97 4.50 22.46
C CYS A 673 3.72 4.14 23.29
N ASP A 674 3.28 2.88 23.26
CA ASP A 674 2.08 2.41 23.95
C ASP A 674 2.17 2.51 25.48
N LYS A 675 3.37 2.36 26.06
CA LYS A 675 3.54 2.46 27.52
C LYS A 675 3.23 3.84 28.09
N LEU A 676 3.32 4.90 27.28
CA LEU A 676 3.18 6.29 27.76
C LEU A 676 1.78 6.86 27.51
N ASP A 677 1.05 6.33 26.52
CA ASP A 677 -0.39 6.61 26.37
C ASP A 677 -1.20 6.12 27.58
N ASN A 678 -0.69 5.10 28.30
CA ASN A 678 -1.27 4.58 29.53
C ASN A 678 -0.90 5.40 30.80
N VAL A 679 -0.02 6.40 30.70
CA VAL A 679 0.40 7.25 31.84
C VAL A 679 -0.43 8.53 31.84
N LYS A 680 -1.21 8.75 32.91
CA LYS A 680 -2.06 9.95 33.11
C LYS A 680 -1.27 11.26 32.93
N GLU A 681 -1.95 12.30 32.43
CA GLU A 681 -1.38 13.61 32.07
C GLU A 681 -0.65 14.34 33.21
N ASP A 682 -0.97 14.05 34.48
CA ASP A 682 -0.53 14.84 35.64
C ASP A 682 0.86 14.48 36.22
N ASN A 683 1.67 13.67 35.54
CA ASN A 683 3.00 13.31 36.03
C ASN A 683 4.06 14.37 35.64
N GLU A 684 4.35 15.30 36.55
CA GLU A 684 5.40 16.33 36.36
C GLU A 684 6.83 15.76 36.18
N ASN A 685 7.05 14.49 36.52
CA ASN A 685 8.33 13.78 36.41
C ASN A 685 8.61 13.14 35.03
N LEU A 686 8.06 13.68 33.94
CA LEU A 686 8.33 13.19 32.58
C LEU A 686 9.74 13.61 32.11
N SER A 687 10.57 12.63 31.73
CA SER A 687 11.87 12.88 31.11
C SER A 687 11.72 13.74 29.85
N TRP A 688 12.76 14.49 29.49
CA TRP A 688 12.75 15.32 28.27
C TRP A 688 12.46 14.47 27.02
N LEU A 689 12.91 13.21 27.00
CA LEU A 689 12.62 12.22 25.95
C LEU A 689 11.14 11.85 25.87
N ASP A 690 10.46 11.71 27.01
CA ASP A 690 9.04 11.34 27.06
C ASP A 690 8.14 12.46 26.54
N ARG A 691 8.51 13.72 26.78
CA ARG A 691 7.84 14.88 26.18
C ARG A 691 8.03 14.93 24.66
N HIS A 692 9.26 14.75 24.17
CA HIS A 692 9.52 14.68 22.72
C HIS A 692 8.75 13.53 22.06
N ARG A 693 8.61 12.42 22.77
CA ARG A 693 7.93 11.22 22.31
C ARG A 693 6.42 11.38 22.17
N ARG A 694 5.72 12.03 23.13
CA ARG A 694 4.28 12.33 22.98
C ARG A 694 4.02 13.14 21.71
N VAL A 695 4.89 14.10 21.45
CA VAL A 695 4.81 15.01 20.30
C VAL A 695 5.15 14.29 18.99
N ALA A 696 6.09 13.35 19.01
CA ALA A 696 6.52 12.60 17.84
C ALA A 696 5.55 11.49 17.41
N GLY A 697 5.08 10.70 18.39
CA GLY A 697 4.19 9.55 18.21
C GLY A 697 4.78 8.40 17.38
N LYS A 698 3.94 7.41 17.08
CA LYS A 698 4.30 6.25 16.24
C LYS A 698 4.67 6.63 14.80
N VAL A 699 4.18 7.77 14.31
CA VAL A 699 4.42 8.22 12.94
C VAL A 699 5.90 8.61 12.71
N LEU A 700 6.62 9.04 13.76
CA LEU A 700 8.01 9.47 13.63
C LEU A 700 8.91 8.38 13.04
N ILE A 701 8.79 7.13 13.52
CA ILE A 701 9.67 6.05 13.04
C ILE A 701 9.41 5.73 11.56
N VAL A 702 8.16 5.89 11.10
CA VAL A 702 7.78 5.72 9.70
C VAL A 702 8.37 6.84 8.83
N ILE A 703 8.44 8.06 9.36
CA ILE A 703 9.10 9.19 8.68
C ILE A 703 10.62 8.99 8.59
N VAL A 704 11.25 8.47 9.64
CA VAL A 704 12.67 8.10 9.62
C VAL A 704 12.93 7.02 8.57
N ALA A 705 12.11 5.97 8.54
CA ALA A 705 12.18 4.91 7.54
C ALA A 705 12.00 5.45 6.11
N SER A 706 11.07 6.39 5.94
CA SER A 706 10.84 7.09 4.67
C SER A 706 12.10 7.84 4.21
N GLY A 707 12.77 8.56 5.12
CA GLY A 707 14.01 9.25 4.81
C GLY A 707 15.13 8.30 4.42
N PHE A 708 15.28 7.15 5.10
CA PHE A 708 16.25 6.13 4.70
C PHE A 708 16.02 5.60 3.28
N VAL A 709 14.79 5.19 2.97
CA VAL A 709 14.46 4.66 1.64
C VAL A 709 14.66 5.72 0.55
N LEU A 710 14.23 6.97 0.81
CA LEU A 710 14.39 8.08 -0.13
C LEU A 710 15.86 8.47 -0.34
N GLY A 711 16.65 8.49 0.73
CA GLY A 711 18.07 8.87 0.67
C GLY A 711 18.87 7.92 -0.20
N GLU A 712 18.77 6.62 0.08
CA GLU A 712 19.46 5.61 -0.73
C GLU A 712 18.91 5.54 -2.15
N GLY A 713 17.59 5.56 -2.35
CA GLY A 713 16.99 5.54 -3.68
C GLY A 713 17.39 6.75 -4.55
N THR A 714 17.51 7.94 -3.94
CA THR A 714 17.98 9.16 -4.64
C THR A 714 19.46 9.07 -4.97
N PHE A 715 20.29 8.63 -4.02
CA PHE A 715 21.73 8.51 -4.23
C PHE A 715 22.13 7.30 -5.08
N ALA A 716 21.25 6.32 -5.27
CA ALA A 716 21.42 5.28 -6.29
C ALA A 716 21.51 5.89 -7.70
N ILE A 717 20.75 6.97 -7.98
CA ILE A 717 20.85 7.71 -9.25
C ILE A 717 22.23 8.38 -9.37
N VAL A 718 22.74 8.95 -8.28
CA VAL A 718 24.07 9.56 -8.23
C VAL A 718 25.15 8.50 -8.48
N ASN A 719 25.06 7.34 -7.80
CA ASN A 719 25.97 6.21 -8.00
C ASN A 719 25.93 5.69 -9.44
N MET A 720 24.75 5.53 -10.02
CA MET A 720 24.58 5.15 -11.43
C MET A 720 25.21 6.19 -12.36
N THR A 721 25.06 7.48 -12.07
CA THR A 721 25.67 8.57 -12.88
C THR A 721 27.20 8.54 -12.76
N MET A 722 27.74 8.35 -11.56
CA MET A 722 29.18 8.20 -11.34
C MET A 722 29.74 6.98 -12.08
N ARG A 723 29.02 5.85 -12.03
CA ARG A 723 29.37 4.63 -12.76
C ARG A 723 29.36 4.85 -14.27
N ALA A 724 28.34 5.52 -14.80
CA ALA A 724 28.26 5.89 -16.22
C ALA A 724 29.41 6.81 -16.66
N CYS A 725 29.87 7.69 -15.76
CA CYS A 725 31.03 8.55 -15.97
C CYS A 725 32.38 7.86 -15.71
N ASN A 726 32.41 6.54 -15.45
CA ASN A 726 33.61 5.76 -15.13
C ASN A 726 34.41 6.29 -13.92
N VAL A 727 33.72 6.85 -12.92
CA VAL A 727 34.37 7.26 -11.66
C VAL A 727 34.87 6.00 -10.94
N PRO A 728 36.17 5.88 -10.62
CA PRO A 728 36.72 4.69 -10.00
C PRO A 728 36.20 4.47 -8.58
N HIS A 729 36.09 3.20 -8.19
CA HIS A 729 35.95 2.81 -6.78
C HIS A 729 37.30 3.02 -6.07
N LEU A 730 37.26 3.32 -4.76
CA LEU A 730 38.45 3.55 -3.94
C LEU A 730 38.97 2.28 -3.26
#